data_AF-A0A1N6URL0-F1
#
_entry.id   AF-A0A1N6URL0-F1
#
_cell.length_a   1.000
_cell.length_b   1.000
_cell.length_c   1.000
_cell.angle_alpha   90.00
_cell.angle_beta   90.00
_cell.angle_gamma   90.00
#
_symmetry.space_group_name_H-M   'P 1'
#
loop_
_entity.id
_entity.type
_entity.pdbx_description
1 polymer ?
#
loop_
_entity_poly.entity_id
_entity_poly.type
_entity_poly.pdbx_seq_one_letter_code
_entity_poly.pdbx_strand_id
1 'polypeptide(L)'
;MGCQTSIYDSGAKAGINVSAGSFSEWPKEAGLAATRDMDLIAEFARTMRSEWNSIGLRSMYGYMADLATEPRWFRIHETFTEDADLAADIMTTLIENLQGKEITNDSIVLTMKHFPGGGPQEGGGDAHYNFGKNQVYPADMFDYHVKPFKAAIDAGLTSVMPYYGMPVDQDYEPNDVGMSFSKGIITDLLRGELGFTGNVNSDTGIMTMTPWGVENKTIPERMEMSVKAGVDVLSGFNDNSVIIDLVENGKLSEERVNTSVKRLLTEQFELGLFENPYVDPDRASYLVGNRAYQRKAEEAQRKSIVMLENKDQILPIEQPSEAESWVVSPSLEDINQIMDEVGAENTILSIYFRQPFVIDKASGLRDAGALLATFGVRDAAVMNIITGNYIPQGKLPFASDTAGQNRWKSPQPVKSWSGVKKTTKWGDGAYQTPPSKPGESFYGTEFYYDDNYIPEFSENGLNLNIYTPAESPNVGLPVLYYIHGGGNNHGYNSKVEFEASKLAEKGIVVVEVQYRLGALGFLALEEAAAENEHGSTGNYAILDLIKGLEWVQDNINEFGGNPSEVTIAGQSAGAFNVTALLRSPLADGLYRAAIIQSGFDGLLTEPQKSRFMKYQTLDESIESGKKAIKEAFGKEMSLTELRELPVTAFVENKLDNGSDLLSSITNFTIDGYVFTEESIDLRKKGALDDIDIMIGGTSDEMTSLFGNPEGKMPVNNFEETIINQYGSKGLKAYNPESEKEAYKMNWRIMSDLAFQKYIISAKYAKENNENMNAYVYYFNHFPPGRNSDFYGAFHSSELWYSFYSLRNVEGQRNWTEKDHNLADEISSYFVNFIKTGNPNGADLANWNECSNKTGENFMHWHDGKSENALNTNYPLRDKVNKELVEKIYKINN
;
A
#
# COMPACT_ATOMS: atom_id res chain seq x y z
N MET A 1 -27.29 -23.03 -21.68
CA MET A 1 -26.87 -22.10 -20.60
C MET A 1 -28.09 -21.34 -20.13
N GLY A 2 -28.38 -21.39 -18.82
CA GLY A 2 -29.39 -20.55 -18.18
C GLY A 2 -28.81 -19.17 -17.91
N CYS A 3 -29.22 -18.13 -18.64
CA CYS A 3 -28.89 -16.76 -18.26
C CYS A 3 -29.86 -16.34 -17.14
N GLN A 4 -29.36 -16.29 -15.90
CA GLN A 4 -30.12 -15.70 -14.80
C GLN A 4 -30.06 -14.18 -14.97
N THR A 5 -31.17 -13.58 -15.38
CA THR A 5 -31.41 -12.13 -15.25
C THR A 5 -31.16 -11.77 -13.80
N SER A 6 -30.17 -10.91 -13.56
CA SER A 6 -29.91 -10.37 -12.23
C SER A 6 -31.21 -9.74 -11.75
N ILE A 7 -31.62 -9.99 -10.51
CA ILE A 7 -32.74 -9.29 -9.90
C ILE A 7 -32.30 -7.84 -9.72
N TYR A 8 -32.46 -7.08 -10.81
CA TYR A 8 -32.78 -5.68 -10.74
C TYR A 8 -33.87 -5.54 -9.68
N ASP A 9 -33.72 -4.58 -8.78
CA ASP A 9 -34.90 -4.10 -8.08
C ASP A 9 -35.79 -3.42 -9.12
N SER A 10 -36.56 -4.20 -9.88
CA SER A 10 -37.61 -3.69 -10.74
C SER A 10 -38.74 -3.10 -9.89
N GLY A 11 -38.76 -3.41 -8.59
CA GLY A 11 -39.64 -2.79 -7.62
C GLY A 11 -39.02 -1.49 -7.12
N ALA A 12 -39.22 -0.39 -7.85
CA ALA A 12 -39.14 0.93 -7.23
C ALA A 12 -40.03 0.92 -5.98
N LYS A 13 -39.42 0.93 -4.79
CA LYS A 13 -40.14 1.11 -3.54
C LYS A 13 -40.26 2.61 -3.34
N ALA A 14 -41.41 3.16 -3.69
CA ALA A 14 -41.72 4.57 -3.49
C ALA A 14 -41.36 4.97 -2.04
N GLY A 15 -40.42 5.91 -1.90
CA GLY A 15 -39.86 6.33 -0.61
C GLY A 15 -38.48 5.77 -0.25
N ILE A 16 -37.95 4.79 -0.99
CA ILE A 16 -36.62 4.17 -0.77
C ILE A 16 -35.76 4.22 -2.05
N ASN A 17 -36.32 3.83 -3.20
CA ASN A 17 -35.64 3.90 -4.49
C ASN A 17 -36.64 4.08 -5.65
N VAL A 18 -36.17 4.68 -6.76
CA VAL A 18 -36.95 4.86 -7.99
C VAL A 18 -36.18 4.33 -9.20
N SER A 19 -36.88 3.75 -10.17
CA SER A 19 -36.26 3.29 -11.42
C SER A 19 -35.75 4.47 -12.25
N ALA A 20 -34.64 4.29 -12.98
CA ALA A 20 -34.09 5.33 -13.87
C ALA A 20 -35.10 5.81 -14.93
N GLY A 21 -36.05 4.95 -15.35
CA GLY A 21 -37.08 5.33 -16.33
C GLY A 21 -36.46 5.79 -17.64
N SER A 22 -36.68 7.05 -18.03
CA SER A 22 -36.11 7.64 -19.24
C SER A 22 -34.74 8.28 -19.05
N PHE A 23 -34.22 8.38 -17.83
CA PHE A 23 -32.90 8.98 -17.56
C PHE A 23 -31.76 8.04 -17.90
N SER A 24 -30.54 8.59 -17.99
CA SER A 24 -29.35 7.77 -18.06
C SER A 24 -29.21 6.85 -16.84
N GLU A 25 -28.95 5.57 -17.07
CA GLU A 25 -28.92 4.55 -16.02
C GLU A 25 -27.48 4.23 -15.60
N TRP A 26 -27.11 4.60 -14.38
CA TRP A 26 -25.76 4.44 -13.80
C TRP A 26 -25.73 3.31 -12.76
N PRO A 27 -24.56 2.73 -12.42
CA PRO A 27 -24.46 1.82 -11.30
C PRO A 27 -24.86 2.52 -9.99
N LYS A 28 -25.20 1.73 -8.97
CA LYS A 28 -25.48 2.25 -7.64
C LYS A 28 -24.24 2.87 -6.98
N GLU A 29 -24.43 3.53 -5.85
CA GLU A 29 -23.43 4.29 -5.10
C GLU A 29 -22.14 3.47 -4.88
N ALA A 30 -22.24 2.27 -4.31
CA ALA A 30 -21.11 1.35 -4.17
C ALA A 30 -20.45 0.98 -5.50
N GLY A 31 -21.21 0.93 -6.60
CA GLY A 31 -20.68 0.66 -7.93
C GLY A 31 -19.90 1.84 -8.51
N LEU A 32 -20.37 3.07 -8.30
CA LEU A 32 -19.61 4.27 -8.62
C LEU A 32 -18.30 4.30 -7.83
N ALA A 33 -18.34 3.99 -6.53
CA ALA A 33 -17.14 3.88 -5.71
C ALA A 33 -16.19 2.76 -6.17
N ALA A 34 -16.73 1.61 -6.59
CA ALA A 34 -15.97 0.46 -7.08
C ALA A 34 -15.12 0.81 -8.32
N THR A 35 -15.53 1.81 -9.10
CA THR A 35 -14.74 2.26 -10.26
C THR A 35 -13.41 2.92 -9.89
N ARG A 36 -13.32 3.52 -8.69
CA ARG A 36 -12.19 4.38 -8.25
C ARG A 36 -11.82 5.48 -9.28
N ASP A 37 -12.80 5.97 -10.03
CA ASP A 37 -12.63 6.89 -11.15
C ASP A 37 -13.42 8.20 -10.86
N MET A 38 -12.76 9.18 -10.24
CA MET A 38 -13.42 10.45 -9.90
C MET A 38 -13.84 11.25 -11.14
N ASP A 39 -13.13 11.11 -12.26
CA ASP A 39 -13.53 11.76 -13.53
C ASP A 39 -14.86 11.21 -14.03
N LEU A 40 -15.06 9.90 -13.90
CA LEU A 40 -16.32 9.24 -14.24
C LEU A 40 -17.45 9.61 -13.27
N ILE A 41 -17.17 9.74 -11.97
CA ILE A 41 -18.14 10.23 -10.98
C ILE A 41 -18.48 11.71 -11.24
N ALA A 42 -17.52 12.52 -11.66
CA ALA A 42 -17.75 13.89 -12.08
C ALA A 42 -18.63 13.93 -13.35
N GLU A 43 -18.43 13.01 -14.28
CA GLU A 43 -19.27 12.88 -15.48
C GLU A 43 -20.70 12.44 -15.14
N PHE A 44 -20.84 11.52 -14.19
CA PHE A 44 -22.13 11.15 -13.60
C PHE A 44 -22.85 12.37 -13.03
N ALA A 45 -22.17 13.15 -12.18
CA ALA A 45 -22.71 14.36 -11.58
C ALA A 45 -23.12 15.40 -12.63
N ARG A 46 -22.29 15.66 -13.65
CA ARG A 46 -22.62 16.60 -14.73
C ARG A 46 -23.79 16.13 -15.59
N THR A 47 -23.86 14.83 -15.86
CA THR A 47 -24.97 14.21 -16.60
C THR A 47 -26.27 14.37 -15.83
N MET A 48 -26.27 13.99 -14.55
CA MET A 48 -27.42 14.16 -13.66
C MET A 48 -27.85 15.63 -13.61
N ARG A 49 -26.91 16.56 -13.42
CA ARG A 49 -27.17 18.00 -13.44
C ARG A 49 -27.90 18.41 -14.71
N SER A 50 -27.42 17.99 -15.87
CA SER A 50 -28.02 18.36 -17.15
C SER A 50 -29.44 17.82 -17.33
N GLU A 51 -29.64 16.52 -17.07
CA GLU A 51 -30.94 15.88 -17.24
C GLU A 51 -31.97 16.46 -16.25
N TRP A 52 -31.61 16.61 -14.98
CA TRP A 52 -32.51 17.08 -13.92
C TRP A 52 -32.90 18.54 -14.12
N ASN A 53 -31.92 19.38 -14.44
CA ASN A 53 -32.15 20.81 -14.66
C ASN A 53 -33.09 21.02 -15.87
N SER A 54 -33.00 20.16 -16.90
CA SER A 54 -33.86 20.23 -18.09
C SER A 54 -35.35 19.99 -17.81
N ILE A 55 -35.70 19.27 -16.74
CA ILE A 55 -37.08 18.96 -16.36
C ILE A 55 -37.55 19.70 -15.09
N GLY A 56 -36.71 20.57 -14.54
CA GLY A 56 -37.09 21.45 -13.43
C GLY A 56 -36.87 20.83 -12.06
N LEU A 57 -36.12 19.73 -11.95
CA LEU A 57 -35.58 19.28 -10.69
C LEU A 57 -34.37 20.15 -10.34
N ARG A 58 -34.33 20.66 -9.10
CA ARG A 58 -33.36 21.70 -8.67
C ARG A 58 -32.68 21.39 -7.34
N SER A 59 -33.15 20.36 -6.65
CA SER A 59 -32.62 19.92 -5.36
C SER A 59 -32.89 18.42 -5.16
N MET A 60 -32.05 17.76 -4.37
CA MET A 60 -32.13 16.35 -4.01
C MET A 60 -31.92 16.13 -2.51
N TYR A 61 -32.66 15.19 -1.91
CA TYR A 61 -32.28 14.59 -0.62
C TYR A 61 -31.29 13.45 -0.82
N GLY A 62 -30.01 13.81 -0.87
CA GLY A 62 -28.89 12.90 -1.07
C GLY A 62 -27.65 13.67 -1.54
N TYR A 63 -26.53 13.00 -1.80
CA TYR A 63 -26.28 11.58 -1.51
C TYR A 63 -26.06 11.31 -0.01
N MET A 64 -26.05 10.03 0.35
CA MET A 64 -25.59 9.60 1.66
C MET A 64 -24.06 9.67 1.73
N ALA A 65 -23.56 10.52 2.62
CA ALA A 65 -22.15 10.60 3.01
C ALA A 65 -21.81 9.64 4.16
N ASP A 66 -22.81 8.86 4.60
CA ASP A 66 -22.67 7.80 5.59
C ASP A 66 -21.69 6.70 5.13
N LEU A 67 -20.94 6.13 6.07
CA LEU A 67 -19.98 5.07 5.80
C LEU A 67 -20.56 3.70 6.16
N ALA A 68 -20.26 2.67 5.36
CA ALA A 68 -20.73 1.30 5.58
C ALA A 68 -19.99 0.52 6.69
N THR A 69 -19.75 1.14 7.85
CA THR A 69 -18.89 0.55 8.90
C THR A 69 -19.59 -0.49 9.81
N GLU A 70 -20.91 -0.50 9.86
CA GLU A 70 -21.69 -1.57 10.53
C GLU A 70 -22.35 -2.46 9.46
N PRO A 71 -21.79 -3.65 9.16
CA PRO A 71 -22.25 -4.51 8.06
C PRO A 71 -23.70 -5.00 8.21
N ARG A 72 -24.27 -5.01 9.42
CA ARG A 72 -25.67 -5.38 9.66
C ARG A 72 -26.64 -4.25 9.35
N TRP A 73 -26.16 -3.03 9.18
CA TRP A 73 -27.01 -1.87 8.93
C TRP A 73 -27.75 -1.99 7.60
N PHE A 74 -29.07 -1.85 7.65
CA PHE A 74 -29.94 -2.10 6.50
C PHE A 74 -29.69 -1.15 5.32
N ARG A 75 -29.20 0.06 5.60
CA ARG A 75 -29.07 1.15 4.62
C ARG A 75 -27.71 1.23 3.94
N ILE A 76 -26.83 0.24 4.14
CA ILE A 76 -25.52 0.17 3.45
C ILE A 76 -25.66 0.23 1.92
N HIS A 77 -26.74 -0.32 1.37
CA HIS A 77 -27.00 -0.28 -0.06
C HIS A 77 -27.17 1.13 -0.65
N GLU A 78 -27.31 2.16 0.19
CA GLU A 78 -27.40 3.57 -0.17
C GLU A 78 -26.07 4.33 0.02
N THR A 79 -25.01 3.67 0.52
CA THR A 79 -23.70 4.29 0.75
C THR A 79 -22.72 3.98 -0.38
N PHE A 80 -21.69 4.82 -0.51
CA PHE A 80 -20.61 4.61 -1.49
C PHE A 80 -19.58 3.60 -1.00
N THR A 81 -19.18 3.66 0.27
CA THR A 81 -17.98 2.98 0.77
C THR A 81 -17.96 2.94 2.31
N GLU A 82 -17.10 2.11 2.88
CA GLU A 82 -16.73 2.16 4.31
C GLU A 82 -15.52 3.08 4.56
N ASP A 83 -14.77 3.37 3.50
CA ASP A 83 -13.54 4.19 3.52
C ASP A 83 -13.88 5.68 3.52
N ALA A 84 -13.56 6.37 4.61
CA ALA A 84 -13.85 7.80 4.77
C ALA A 84 -13.10 8.73 3.80
N ASP A 85 -11.89 8.36 3.36
CA ASP A 85 -11.12 9.14 2.39
C ASP A 85 -11.77 9.07 1.02
N LEU A 86 -12.07 7.86 0.55
CA LEU A 86 -12.77 7.70 -0.70
C LEU A 86 -14.16 8.36 -0.66
N ALA A 87 -14.88 8.24 0.46
CA ALA A 87 -16.16 8.93 0.61
C ALA A 87 -16.00 10.46 0.52
N ALA A 88 -14.97 11.03 1.16
CA ALA A 88 -14.67 12.46 1.09
C ALA A 88 -14.38 12.92 -0.34
N ASP A 89 -13.59 12.17 -1.10
CA ASP A 89 -13.30 12.46 -2.51
C ASP A 89 -14.56 12.43 -3.37
N ILE A 90 -15.41 11.42 -3.16
CA ILE A 90 -16.69 11.30 -3.87
C ILE A 90 -17.61 12.46 -3.51
N MET A 91 -17.76 12.80 -2.22
CA MET A 91 -18.63 13.90 -1.80
C MET A 91 -18.16 15.24 -2.37
N THR A 92 -16.85 15.51 -2.34
CA THR A 92 -16.26 16.70 -2.97
C THR A 92 -16.57 16.73 -4.47
N THR A 93 -16.34 15.61 -5.16
CA THR A 93 -16.58 15.49 -6.60
C THR A 93 -18.05 15.72 -6.96
N LEU A 94 -18.98 15.14 -6.20
CA LEU A 94 -20.41 15.34 -6.39
C LEU A 94 -20.80 16.82 -6.19
N ILE A 95 -20.31 17.46 -5.13
CA ILE A 95 -20.61 18.87 -4.84
C ILE A 95 -20.09 19.77 -5.96
N GLU A 96 -18.82 19.64 -6.35
CA GLU A 96 -18.22 20.50 -7.36
C GLU A 96 -18.90 20.38 -8.74
N ASN A 97 -19.48 19.22 -9.06
CA ASN A 97 -19.99 18.93 -10.40
C ASN A 97 -21.53 18.91 -10.53
N LEU A 98 -22.26 18.60 -9.46
CA LEU A 98 -23.73 18.58 -9.45
C LEU A 98 -24.30 19.90 -8.92
N GLN A 99 -23.79 20.37 -7.78
CA GLN A 99 -24.17 21.66 -7.19
C GLN A 99 -23.35 22.81 -7.80
N GLY A 100 -22.03 22.64 -7.92
CA GLY A 100 -21.09 23.72 -8.17
C GLY A 100 -20.66 24.42 -6.88
N LYS A 101 -19.44 24.99 -6.90
CA LYS A 101 -18.88 25.77 -5.78
C LYS A 101 -19.70 27.00 -5.42
N GLU A 102 -20.33 27.59 -6.42
CA GLU A 102 -21.31 28.66 -6.27
C GLU A 102 -22.64 28.16 -6.84
N ILE A 103 -23.73 28.49 -6.16
CA ILE A 103 -25.08 28.17 -6.66
C ILE A 103 -25.38 29.09 -7.83
N THR A 104 -25.84 28.47 -8.92
CA THR A 104 -26.30 29.14 -10.13
C THR A 104 -27.64 28.58 -10.56
N ASN A 105 -28.24 29.17 -11.60
CA ASN A 105 -29.43 28.63 -12.24
C ASN A 105 -29.19 27.30 -12.98
N ASP A 106 -27.96 26.79 -13.08
CA ASP A 106 -27.64 25.48 -13.64
C ASP A 106 -27.37 24.41 -12.56
N SER A 107 -27.35 24.80 -11.29
CA SER A 107 -27.05 23.92 -10.15
C SER A 107 -28.19 22.95 -9.80
N ILE A 108 -27.84 21.79 -9.23
CA ILE A 108 -28.73 20.94 -8.45
C ILE A 108 -28.20 20.90 -7.02
N VAL A 109 -28.95 21.47 -6.08
CA VAL A 109 -28.53 21.49 -4.66
C VAL A 109 -28.64 20.10 -4.04
N LEU A 110 -27.61 19.71 -3.31
CA LEU A 110 -27.60 18.47 -2.53
C LEU A 110 -27.93 18.78 -1.06
N THR A 111 -28.97 18.15 -0.53
CA THR A 111 -29.16 18.00 0.91
C THR A 111 -28.45 16.73 1.35
N MET A 112 -27.20 16.89 1.78
CA MET A 112 -26.34 15.76 2.13
C MET A 112 -26.78 15.16 3.47
N LYS A 113 -26.84 13.83 3.52
CA LYS A 113 -27.36 13.10 4.66
C LYS A 113 -26.47 11.89 5.00
N HIS A 114 -26.56 11.29 6.18
CA HIS A 114 -27.23 11.82 7.35
C HIS A 114 -26.17 12.28 8.35
N PHE A 115 -26.12 13.57 8.64
CA PHE A 115 -25.12 14.13 9.55
C PHE A 115 -25.35 13.66 11.00
N PRO A 116 -24.30 13.31 11.78
CA PRO A 116 -22.87 13.31 11.45
C PRO A 116 -22.32 11.97 10.91
N GLY A 117 -23.19 11.05 10.51
CA GLY A 117 -22.85 9.75 9.94
C GLY A 117 -23.67 8.63 10.56
N GLY A 118 -24.67 8.13 9.84
CA GLY A 118 -25.59 7.07 10.28
C GLY A 118 -25.03 5.65 10.21
N GLY A 119 -23.86 5.46 9.58
CA GLY A 119 -23.17 4.18 9.40
C GLY A 119 -23.14 3.25 10.62
N PRO A 120 -22.63 3.70 11.78
CA PRO A 120 -22.35 2.86 12.94
C PRO A 120 -23.59 2.68 13.84
N GLN A 121 -24.72 2.27 13.26
CA GLN A 121 -25.97 2.11 13.99
C GLN A 121 -25.89 1.04 15.08
N GLU A 122 -26.46 1.29 16.28
CA GLU A 122 -26.39 0.34 17.38
C GLU A 122 -27.04 -1.00 16.97
N GLY A 123 -26.25 -2.07 16.97
CA GLY A 123 -26.70 -3.39 16.55
C GLY A 123 -27.12 -3.50 15.08
N GLY A 124 -26.81 -2.50 14.23
CA GLY A 124 -27.26 -2.42 12.84
C GLY A 124 -28.73 -2.03 12.65
N GLY A 125 -29.39 -1.53 13.71
CA GLY A 125 -30.80 -1.11 13.64
C GLY A 125 -31.02 0.10 12.72
N ASP A 126 -32.18 0.18 12.07
CA ASP A 126 -32.56 1.39 11.32
C ASP A 126 -33.27 2.39 12.25
N ALA A 127 -32.79 3.63 12.28
CA ALA A 127 -33.30 4.71 13.11
C ALA A 127 -34.73 5.17 12.77
N HIS A 128 -35.34 4.67 11.69
CA HIS A 128 -36.79 4.80 11.49
C HIS A 128 -37.61 4.05 12.56
N TYR A 129 -37.00 3.09 13.26
CA TYR A 129 -37.65 2.27 14.26
C TYR A 129 -37.03 2.46 15.64
N ASN A 130 -37.85 2.30 16.69
CA ASN A 130 -37.42 2.49 18.07
C ASN A 130 -36.23 1.59 18.50
N PHE A 131 -36.01 0.45 17.84
CA PHE A 131 -34.86 -0.42 18.14
C PHE A 131 -33.54 0.05 17.51
N GLY A 132 -33.57 0.95 16.52
CA GLY A 132 -32.38 1.56 15.89
C GLY A 132 -32.22 3.03 16.26
N LYS A 133 -32.87 3.50 17.33
CA LYS A 133 -32.85 4.92 17.67
C LYS A 133 -31.51 5.42 18.21
N ASN A 134 -30.63 4.53 18.63
CA ASN A 134 -29.33 4.86 19.20
C ASN A 134 -28.25 4.82 18.11
N GLN A 135 -27.56 5.94 17.94
CA GLN A 135 -26.41 6.06 17.07
C GLN A 135 -25.14 6.00 17.93
N VAL A 136 -24.39 4.91 17.79
CA VAL A 136 -23.12 4.72 18.49
C VAL A 136 -21.97 5.06 17.56
N TYR A 137 -20.80 5.40 18.10
CA TYR A 137 -19.56 5.56 17.32
C TYR A 137 -18.45 4.79 18.04
N PRO A 138 -18.39 3.45 17.86
CA PRO A 138 -17.43 2.61 18.57
C PRO A 138 -15.99 2.99 18.24
N ALA A 139 -15.07 2.67 19.15
CA ALA A 139 -13.62 2.89 18.99
C ALA A 139 -13.24 4.36 18.67
N ASP A 140 -13.98 5.32 19.22
CA ASP A 140 -13.72 6.75 19.05
C ASP A 140 -13.75 7.22 17.57
N MET A 141 -14.51 6.52 16.73
CA MET A 141 -14.56 6.76 15.28
C MET A 141 -15.54 7.86 14.86
N PHE A 142 -15.95 8.75 15.78
CA PHE A 142 -16.89 9.84 15.46
C PHE A 142 -16.37 10.74 14.34
N ASP A 143 -15.12 11.21 14.46
CA ASP A 143 -14.48 12.06 13.47
C ASP A 143 -14.30 11.38 12.11
N TYR A 144 -14.08 10.06 12.11
CA TYR A 144 -13.98 9.28 10.88
C TYR A 144 -15.30 9.33 10.09
N HIS A 145 -16.43 9.27 10.79
CA HIS A 145 -17.77 9.37 10.20
C HIS A 145 -18.14 10.81 9.79
N VAL A 146 -17.60 11.82 10.46
CA VAL A 146 -17.78 13.25 10.12
C VAL A 146 -16.98 13.65 8.88
N LYS A 147 -15.85 13.00 8.62
CA LYS A 147 -14.89 13.37 7.56
C LYS A 147 -15.51 13.62 6.18
N PRO A 148 -16.42 12.78 5.64
CA PRO A 148 -17.05 13.05 4.34
C PRO A 148 -17.90 14.33 4.33
N PHE A 149 -18.55 14.64 5.46
CA PHE A 149 -19.34 15.88 5.60
C PHE A 149 -18.43 17.11 5.67
N LYS A 150 -17.31 17.02 6.37
CA LYS A 150 -16.31 18.10 6.40
C LYS A 150 -15.82 18.42 4.98
N ALA A 151 -15.45 17.39 4.20
CA ALA A 151 -15.04 17.57 2.81
C ALA A 151 -16.14 18.19 1.94
N ALA A 152 -17.40 17.78 2.12
CA ALA A 152 -18.52 18.38 1.42
C ALA A 152 -18.74 19.85 1.80
N ILE A 153 -18.62 20.21 3.07
CA ILE A 153 -18.72 21.59 3.56
C ILE A 153 -17.61 22.44 2.96
N ASP A 154 -16.36 21.94 2.97
CA ASP A 154 -15.20 22.60 2.36
C ASP A 154 -15.38 22.78 0.84
N ALA A 155 -16.08 21.86 0.18
CA ALA A 155 -16.44 21.95 -1.24
C ALA A 155 -17.61 22.91 -1.55
N GLY A 156 -18.28 23.45 -0.52
CA GLY A 156 -19.35 24.44 -0.66
C GLY A 156 -20.77 23.89 -0.47
N LEU A 157 -20.96 22.77 0.23
CA LEU A 157 -22.29 22.23 0.55
C LEU A 157 -23.23 23.28 1.16
N THR A 158 -24.46 23.38 0.66
CA THR A 158 -25.45 24.38 1.14
C THR A 158 -26.62 23.80 1.92
N SER A 159 -26.79 22.48 1.93
CA SER A 159 -27.87 21.82 2.67
C SER A 159 -27.41 20.53 3.34
N VAL A 160 -27.72 20.37 4.62
CA VAL A 160 -27.39 19.18 5.42
C VAL A 160 -28.66 18.65 6.08
N MET A 161 -28.80 17.33 6.11
CA MET A 161 -29.85 16.64 6.84
C MET A 161 -29.27 15.84 8.01
N PRO A 162 -29.63 16.18 9.25
CA PRO A 162 -29.25 15.40 10.43
C PRO A 162 -30.00 14.08 10.48
N TYR A 163 -29.35 13.03 10.97
CA TYR A 163 -29.99 11.72 11.06
C TYR A 163 -31.05 11.64 12.17
N TYR A 164 -31.92 10.64 12.09
CA TYR A 164 -32.92 10.38 13.12
C TYR A 164 -32.31 10.00 14.47
N GLY A 165 -31.21 9.25 14.46
CA GLY A 165 -30.62 8.63 15.63
C GLY A 165 -30.21 9.61 16.74
N MET A 166 -30.21 9.12 17.97
CA MET A 166 -29.70 9.78 19.17
C MET A 166 -28.21 9.48 19.30
N PRO A 167 -27.31 10.47 19.36
CA PRO A 167 -25.89 10.22 19.57
C PRO A 167 -25.63 9.68 20.97
N VAL A 168 -25.16 8.44 21.09
CA VAL A 168 -24.81 7.86 22.39
C VAL A 168 -23.36 8.19 22.73
N ASP A 169 -23.11 8.60 23.97
CA ASP A 169 -21.77 8.85 24.53
C ASP A 169 -20.92 9.84 23.71
N GLN A 170 -21.54 10.92 23.21
CA GLN A 170 -20.85 11.99 22.47
C GLN A 170 -20.77 13.28 23.29
N ASP A 171 -19.69 14.05 23.16
CA ASP A 171 -19.45 15.28 23.94
C ASP A 171 -20.42 16.44 23.60
N TYR A 172 -21.21 16.28 22.54
CA TYR A 172 -22.11 17.31 22.00
C TYR A 172 -23.52 17.25 22.62
N GLU A 173 -23.72 17.99 23.71
CA GLU A 173 -24.98 18.00 24.49
C GLU A 173 -26.11 18.88 23.88
N PRO A 174 -27.41 18.51 24.02
CA PRO A 174 -27.89 17.23 24.55
C PRO A 174 -27.58 16.10 23.57
N ASN A 175 -26.99 15.02 24.08
CA ASN A 175 -26.69 13.81 23.31
C ASN A 175 -27.78 12.74 23.45
N ASP A 176 -28.69 12.90 24.41
CA ASP A 176 -29.81 11.98 24.68
C ASP A 176 -31.07 12.24 23.84
N VAL A 177 -30.95 12.95 22.72
CA VAL A 177 -32.06 13.29 21.81
C VAL A 177 -31.65 13.12 20.36
N GLY A 178 -32.62 12.88 19.46
CA GLY A 178 -32.33 12.75 18.03
C GLY A 178 -31.59 13.97 17.47
N MET A 179 -30.72 13.79 16.48
CA MET A 179 -29.79 14.85 16.02
C MET A 179 -30.47 16.19 15.70
N SER A 180 -31.69 16.16 15.15
CA SER A 180 -32.49 17.38 14.84
C SER A 180 -32.97 18.16 16.08
N PHE A 181 -32.84 17.61 17.28
CA PHE A 181 -33.13 18.26 18.56
C PHE A 181 -31.85 18.60 19.34
N SER A 182 -30.69 18.12 18.91
CA SER A 182 -29.40 18.34 19.59
C SER A 182 -28.76 19.66 19.16
N LYS A 183 -28.71 20.62 20.08
CA LYS A 183 -27.93 21.86 19.87
C LYS A 183 -26.44 21.56 19.72
N GLY A 184 -25.89 20.61 20.48
CA GLY A 184 -24.50 20.20 20.39
C GLY A 184 -24.12 19.78 18.98
N ILE A 185 -24.90 18.88 18.37
CA ILE A 185 -24.61 18.38 17.01
C ILE A 185 -24.85 19.45 15.95
N ILE A 186 -25.98 20.18 16.01
CA ILE A 186 -26.39 21.08 14.94
C ILE A 186 -25.73 22.46 15.02
N THR A 187 -25.64 23.03 16.22
CA THR A 187 -25.05 24.36 16.39
C THR A 187 -23.57 24.28 16.71
N ASP A 188 -23.19 23.51 17.73
CA ASP A 188 -21.84 23.58 18.26
C ASP A 188 -20.84 22.86 17.33
N LEU A 189 -21.13 21.62 16.91
CA LEU A 189 -20.33 20.87 15.92
C LEU A 189 -20.52 21.41 14.49
N LEU A 190 -21.72 21.24 13.90
CA LEU A 190 -21.93 21.50 12.46
C LEU A 190 -21.68 22.95 12.07
N ARG A 191 -22.20 23.91 12.84
CA ARG A 191 -22.08 25.35 12.51
C ARG A 191 -20.86 25.99 13.16
N GLY A 192 -20.52 25.60 14.38
CA GLY A 192 -19.39 26.16 15.13
C GLY A 192 -18.06 25.62 14.65
N GLU A 193 -17.83 24.33 14.82
CA GLU A 193 -16.55 23.68 14.52
C GLU A 193 -16.33 23.44 13.03
N LEU A 194 -17.34 22.93 12.32
CA LEU A 194 -17.24 22.64 10.89
C LEU A 194 -17.56 23.85 9.99
N GLY A 195 -18.08 24.94 10.56
CA GLY A 195 -18.30 26.19 9.84
C GLY A 195 -19.45 26.16 8.81
N PHE A 196 -20.39 25.22 8.90
CA PHE A 196 -21.51 25.12 7.95
C PHE A 196 -22.47 26.32 8.05
N THR A 197 -22.65 27.03 6.93
CA THR A 197 -23.48 28.25 6.88
C THR A 197 -24.86 28.04 6.26
N GLY A 198 -25.05 26.92 5.57
CA GLY A 198 -26.25 26.58 4.81
C GLY A 198 -27.48 26.21 5.64
N ASN A 199 -28.47 25.65 4.95
CA ASN A 199 -29.76 25.23 5.47
C ASN A 199 -29.66 23.84 6.13
N VAL A 200 -30.14 23.72 7.37
CA VAL A 200 -30.32 22.42 8.05
C VAL A 200 -31.76 21.97 7.86
N ASN A 201 -31.93 20.89 7.09
CA ASN A 201 -33.22 20.28 6.81
C ASN A 201 -33.40 19.03 7.69
N SER A 202 -34.41 18.99 8.55
CA SER A 202 -34.64 17.80 9.37
C SER A 202 -34.98 16.59 8.50
N ASP A 203 -34.67 15.39 8.98
CA ASP A 203 -35.19 14.19 8.33
C ASP A 203 -36.74 14.12 8.44
N THR A 204 -37.37 13.40 7.53
CA THR A 204 -38.83 13.47 7.32
C THR A 204 -39.58 12.84 8.49
N GLY A 205 -40.55 13.55 9.05
CA GLY A 205 -41.40 13.02 10.12
C GLY A 205 -40.79 13.12 11.52
N ILE A 206 -39.69 13.87 11.69
CA ILE A 206 -39.04 14.08 12.99
C ILE A 206 -39.98 14.63 14.08
N MET A 207 -41.00 15.40 13.68
CA MET A 207 -41.98 15.99 14.62
C MET A 207 -43.01 14.98 15.13
N THR A 208 -43.24 13.88 14.41
CA THR A 208 -44.39 12.99 14.59
C THR A 208 -44.02 11.52 14.73
N MET A 209 -43.17 10.99 13.83
CA MET A 209 -42.88 9.55 13.71
C MET A 209 -41.70 9.12 14.58
N THR A 210 -40.60 9.86 14.51
CA THR A 210 -39.31 9.47 15.12
C THR A 210 -38.76 10.55 16.08
N PRO A 211 -39.54 11.05 17.06
CA PRO A 211 -39.10 12.09 17.99
C PRO A 211 -38.22 11.50 19.13
N TRP A 212 -37.14 10.81 18.78
CA TRP A 212 -36.32 10.06 19.74
C TRP A 212 -35.73 10.95 20.83
N GLY A 213 -35.88 10.52 22.09
CA GLY A 213 -35.46 11.26 23.29
C GLY A 213 -36.41 12.37 23.73
N VAL A 214 -37.41 12.70 22.90
CA VAL A 214 -38.41 13.76 23.17
C VAL A 214 -39.84 13.29 22.90
N GLU A 215 -40.08 11.99 22.99
CA GLU A 215 -41.38 11.36 22.73
C GLU A 215 -42.46 11.88 23.68
N ASN A 216 -42.09 12.28 24.89
CA ASN A 216 -42.96 12.85 25.90
C ASN A 216 -43.34 14.33 25.65
N LYS A 217 -42.64 15.04 24.76
CA LYS A 217 -42.92 16.44 24.42
C LYS A 217 -44.09 16.56 23.45
N THR A 218 -44.84 17.65 23.57
CA THR A 218 -45.85 18.04 22.58
C THR A 218 -45.20 18.54 21.29
N ILE A 219 -45.96 18.58 20.18
CA ILE A 219 -45.45 19.09 18.89
C ILE A 219 -44.88 20.52 19.02
N PRO A 220 -45.54 21.50 19.68
CA PRO A 220 -44.97 22.83 19.89
C PRO A 220 -43.63 22.81 20.63
N GLU A 221 -43.48 21.97 21.66
CA GLU A 221 -42.22 21.87 22.42
C GLU A 221 -41.10 21.23 21.59
N ARG A 222 -41.42 20.23 20.75
CA ARG A 222 -40.47 19.62 19.81
C ARG A 222 -40.00 20.62 18.76
N MET A 223 -40.92 21.40 18.20
CA MET A 223 -40.62 22.45 17.23
C MET A 223 -39.75 23.55 17.86
N GLU A 224 -40.11 24.03 19.05
CA GLU A 224 -39.31 25.01 19.79
C GLU A 224 -37.87 24.52 19.98
N MET A 225 -37.71 23.26 20.41
CA MET A 225 -36.40 22.64 20.63
C MET A 225 -35.59 22.51 19.34
N SER A 226 -36.17 21.99 18.26
CA SER A 226 -35.49 21.77 16.98
C SER A 226 -35.07 23.09 16.31
N VAL A 227 -35.95 24.09 16.31
CA VAL A 227 -35.64 25.43 15.77
C VAL A 227 -34.53 26.09 16.59
N LYS A 228 -34.56 25.98 17.93
CA LYS A 228 -33.49 26.49 18.81
C LYS A 228 -32.16 25.74 18.64
N ALA A 229 -32.20 24.44 18.32
CA ALA A 229 -31.01 23.65 18.05
C ALA A 229 -30.30 24.07 16.75
N GLY A 230 -31.00 24.75 15.83
CA GLY A 230 -30.41 25.29 14.60
C GLY A 230 -31.01 24.73 13.31
N VAL A 231 -32.06 23.91 13.41
CA VAL A 231 -32.80 23.38 12.25
C VAL A 231 -33.59 24.50 11.57
N ASP A 232 -33.55 24.54 10.24
CA ASP A 232 -34.17 25.59 9.43
C ASP A 232 -35.45 25.11 8.74
N VAL A 233 -35.50 23.85 8.31
CA VAL A 233 -36.68 23.24 7.65
C VAL A 233 -37.11 21.97 8.39
N LEU A 234 -38.42 21.84 8.64
CA LEU A 234 -39.03 20.70 9.32
C LEU A 234 -39.76 19.80 8.31
N SER A 235 -39.06 18.82 7.76
CA SER A 235 -39.57 17.96 6.69
C SER A 235 -40.72 17.06 7.15
N GLY A 236 -41.77 16.99 6.33
CA GLY A 236 -42.99 16.23 6.64
C GLY A 236 -43.96 16.91 7.61
N PHE A 237 -43.76 18.19 7.94
CA PHE A 237 -44.65 18.97 8.80
C PHE A 237 -45.11 20.25 8.10
N ASN A 238 -46.43 20.53 8.09
CA ASN A 238 -47.02 21.61 7.29
C ASN A 238 -48.00 22.52 8.06
N ASP A 239 -48.17 22.32 9.36
CA ASP A 239 -49.02 23.18 10.19
C ASP A 239 -48.26 24.43 10.63
N ASN A 240 -48.49 25.54 9.94
CA ASN A 240 -47.80 26.80 10.21
C ASN A 240 -48.33 27.52 11.47
N SER A 241 -49.49 27.15 12.01
CA SER A 241 -50.01 27.82 13.21
C SER A 241 -49.10 27.57 14.42
N VAL A 242 -48.46 26.39 14.48
CA VAL A 242 -47.57 26.01 15.59
C VAL A 242 -46.38 26.97 15.71
N ILE A 243 -45.71 27.30 14.60
CA ILE A 243 -44.56 28.22 14.65
C ILE A 243 -44.99 29.66 14.91
N ILE A 244 -46.14 30.07 14.37
CA ILE A 244 -46.74 31.39 14.61
C ILE A 244 -47.04 31.55 16.10
N ASP A 245 -47.73 30.58 16.71
CA ASP A 245 -48.07 30.57 18.13
C ASP A 245 -46.82 30.62 19.02
N LEU A 246 -45.75 29.92 18.65
CA LEU A 246 -44.48 29.97 19.39
C LEU A 246 -43.83 31.34 19.34
N VAL A 247 -43.94 32.06 18.22
CA VAL A 247 -43.43 33.43 18.08
C VAL A 247 -44.31 34.42 18.86
N GLU A 248 -45.63 34.36 18.67
CA GLU A 248 -46.59 35.26 19.34
C GLU A 248 -46.54 35.14 20.86
N ASN A 249 -46.31 33.93 21.39
CA ASN A 249 -46.18 33.68 22.82
C ASN A 249 -44.74 33.86 23.35
N GLY A 250 -43.81 34.34 22.53
CA GLY A 250 -42.43 34.68 22.93
C GLY A 250 -41.52 33.47 23.24
N LYS A 251 -41.89 32.27 22.79
CA LYS A 251 -41.08 31.05 22.93
C LYS A 251 -39.97 30.97 21.88
N LEU A 252 -40.23 31.50 20.68
CA LEU A 252 -39.25 31.72 19.61
C LEU A 252 -39.20 33.21 19.28
N SER A 253 -38.01 33.73 18.97
CA SER A 253 -37.87 35.09 18.43
C SER A 253 -38.13 35.10 16.94
N GLU A 254 -38.75 36.19 16.45
CA GLU A 254 -38.92 36.42 15.01
C GLU A 254 -37.56 36.43 14.28
N GLU A 255 -36.51 36.97 14.92
CA GLU A 255 -35.13 36.96 14.39
C GLU A 255 -34.58 35.54 14.13
N ARG A 256 -34.84 34.60 15.05
CA ARG A 256 -34.41 33.20 14.86
C ARG A 256 -35.13 32.56 13.67
N VAL A 257 -36.43 32.81 13.52
CA VAL A 257 -37.22 32.32 12.38
C VAL A 257 -36.76 32.98 11.08
N ASN A 258 -36.53 34.30 11.09
CA ASN A 258 -36.00 35.05 9.94
C ASN A 258 -34.64 34.53 9.48
N THR A 259 -33.80 34.04 10.39
CA THR A 259 -32.52 33.40 10.05
C THR A 259 -32.74 32.13 9.21
N SER A 260 -33.69 31.26 9.62
CA SER A 260 -34.05 30.05 8.85
C SER A 260 -34.63 30.40 7.47
N VAL A 261 -35.57 31.36 7.45
CA VAL A 261 -36.20 31.84 6.22
C VAL A 261 -35.15 32.43 5.26
N LYS A 262 -34.21 33.22 5.76
CA LYS A 262 -33.13 33.80 4.95
C LYS A 262 -32.27 32.72 4.30
N ARG A 263 -31.83 31.69 5.05
CA ARG A 263 -31.03 30.58 4.50
C ARG A 263 -31.76 29.84 3.39
N LEU A 264 -33.02 29.47 3.65
CA LEU A 264 -33.86 28.76 2.68
C LEU A 264 -34.11 29.59 1.42
N LEU A 265 -34.47 30.87 1.58
CA LEU A 265 -34.78 31.72 0.44
C LEU A 265 -33.53 32.09 -0.36
N THR A 266 -32.37 32.31 0.29
CA THR A 266 -31.12 32.63 -0.41
C THR A 266 -30.79 31.56 -1.45
N GLU A 267 -30.82 30.28 -1.05
CA GLU A 267 -30.61 29.15 -1.95
C GLU A 267 -31.62 29.13 -3.11
N GLN A 268 -32.90 29.37 -2.84
CA GLN A 268 -33.94 29.40 -3.88
C GLN A 268 -33.82 30.58 -4.87
N PHE A 269 -33.39 31.75 -4.38
CA PHE A 269 -33.12 32.92 -5.23
C PHE A 269 -31.86 32.72 -6.08
N GLU A 270 -30.79 32.17 -5.52
CA GLU A 270 -29.55 31.87 -6.28
C GLU A 270 -29.80 30.80 -7.37
N LEU A 271 -30.68 29.84 -7.08
CA LEU A 271 -31.19 28.88 -8.09
C LEU A 271 -32.08 29.53 -9.15
N GLY A 272 -32.47 30.80 -9.04
CA GLY A 272 -33.30 31.47 -10.04
C GLY A 272 -34.77 31.05 -10.05
N LEU A 273 -35.26 30.43 -8.97
CA LEU A 273 -36.63 29.86 -8.91
C LEU A 273 -37.73 30.93 -8.92
N PHE A 274 -37.40 32.16 -8.53
CA PHE A 274 -38.33 33.28 -8.56
C PHE A 274 -38.28 34.05 -9.88
N GLU A 275 -37.15 34.03 -10.56
CA GLU A 275 -36.87 34.74 -11.81
C GLU A 275 -37.41 33.98 -13.03
N ASN A 276 -37.16 32.67 -13.12
CA ASN A 276 -37.66 31.82 -14.20
C ASN A 276 -37.82 30.36 -13.76
N PRO A 277 -39.00 29.96 -13.24
CA PRO A 277 -39.24 28.59 -12.78
C PRO A 277 -39.60 27.61 -13.91
N TYR A 278 -39.71 28.07 -15.15
CA TYR A 278 -40.20 27.27 -16.26
C TYR A 278 -39.07 26.56 -17.00
N VAL A 279 -39.38 25.36 -17.51
CA VAL A 279 -38.48 24.57 -18.37
C VAL A 279 -38.88 24.62 -19.83
N ASP A 280 -37.92 24.32 -20.71
CA ASP A 280 -38.14 24.16 -22.14
C ASP A 280 -38.39 22.67 -22.48
N PRO A 281 -39.62 22.29 -22.89
CA PRO A 281 -39.95 20.90 -23.22
C PRO A 281 -39.12 20.31 -24.37
N ASP A 282 -38.67 21.13 -25.33
CA ASP A 282 -37.85 20.66 -26.45
C ASP A 282 -36.43 20.34 -25.97
N ARG A 283 -35.87 21.17 -25.09
CA ARG A 283 -34.58 20.91 -24.41
C ARG A 283 -34.65 19.65 -23.55
N ALA A 284 -35.73 19.47 -22.78
CA ALA A 284 -35.94 18.29 -21.96
C ALA A 284 -35.97 17.01 -22.81
N SER A 285 -36.69 17.03 -23.93
CA SER A 285 -36.80 15.90 -24.86
C SER A 285 -35.47 15.55 -25.54
N TYR A 286 -34.54 16.50 -25.65
CA TYR A 286 -33.21 16.28 -26.22
C TYR A 286 -32.18 15.74 -25.21
N LEU A 287 -32.28 16.16 -23.94
CA LEU A 287 -31.29 15.81 -22.90
C LEU A 287 -31.64 14.54 -22.14
N VAL A 288 -32.91 14.34 -21.77
CA VAL A 288 -33.33 13.16 -20.99
C VAL A 288 -33.21 11.91 -21.86
N GLY A 289 -32.46 10.91 -21.37
CA GLY A 289 -32.26 9.65 -22.09
C GLY A 289 -31.35 9.79 -23.30
N ASN A 290 -30.55 10.86 -23.34
CA ASN A 290 -29.61 11.11 -24.43
C ASN A 290 -28.63 9.93 -24.56
N ARG A 291 -28.41 9.46 -25.80
CA ARG A 291 -27.55 8.29 -26.05
C ARG A 291 -26.10 8.51 -25.62
N ALA A 292 -25.59 9.75 -25.64
CA ALA A 292 -24.26 10.07 -25.15
C ALA A 292 -24.15 9.86 -23.63
N TYR A 293 -25.14 10.34 -22.88
CA TYR A 293 -25.23 10.12 -21.42
C TYR A 293 -25.37 8.64 -21.10
N GLN A 294 -26.25 7.92 -21.83
CA GLN A 294 -26.40 6.49 -21.63
C GLN A 294 -25.11 5.70 -21.95
N ARG A 295 -24.29 6.13 -22.93
CA ARG A 295 -23.00 5.49 -23.21
C ARG A 295 -22.00 5.65 -22.07
N LYS A 296 -21.98 6.82 -21.42
CA LYS A 296 -21.16 7.06 -20.23
C LYS A 296 -21.63 6.24 -19.03
N ALA A 297 -22.93 6.15 -18.87
CA ALA A 297 -23.53 5.30 -17.84
C ALA A 297 -23.24 3.80 -18.10
N GLU A 298 -23.33 3.34 -19.34
CA GLU A 298 -22.93 1.98 -19.77
C GLU A 298 -21.43 1.72 -19.51
N GLU A 299 -20.55 2.71 -19.69
CA GLU A 299 -19.14 2.63 -19.32
C GLU A 299 -18.96 2.42 -17.81
N ALA A 300 -19.65 3.22 -16.99
CA ALA A 300 -19.59 3.10 -15.55
C ALA A 300 -20.10 1.75 -15.04
N GLN A 301 -21.18 1.24 -15.62
CA GLN A 301 -21.70 -0.08 -15.26
C GLN A 301 -20.72 -1.21 -15.55
N ARG A 302 -19.94 -1.13 -16.63
CA ARG A 302 -18.92 -2.14 -16.93
C ARG A 302 -17.70 -1.97 -16.04
N LYS A 303 -17.28 -0.73 -15.79
CA LYS A 303 -16.15 -0.38 -14.90
C LYS A 303 -16.38 -0.81 -13.45
N SER A 304 -17.63 -0.86 -13.00
CA SER A 304 -17.96 -1.14 -11.60
C SER A 304 -17.98 -2.63 -11.23
N ILE A 305 -17.98 -3.54 -12.21
CA ILE A 305 -18.03 -4.99 -11.95
C ILE A 305 -16.66 -5.47 -11.48
N VAL A 306 -16.65 -6.18 -10.35
CA VAL A 306 -15.45 -6.74 -9.71
C VAL A 306 -15.39 -8.24 -10.02
N MET A 307 -14.25 -8.71 -10.51
CA MET A 307 -13.97 -10.15 -10.56
C MET A 307 -13.50 -10.61 -9.17
N LEU A 308 -14.27 -11.47 -8.51
CA LEU A 308 -13.89 -12.05 -7.22
C LEU A 308 -13.11 -13.35 -7.42
N GLU A 309 -13.59 -14.24 -8.28
CA GLU A 309 -12.93 -15.49 -8.64
C GLU A 309 -13.21 -15.82 -10.12
N ASN A 310 -12.24 -16.43 -10.82
CA ASN A 310 -12.39 -16.97 -12.17
C ASN A 310 -11.52 -18.23 -12.29
N LYS A 311 -12.05 -19.34 -11.80
CA LYS A 311 -11.36 -20.63 -11.75
C LYS A 311 -11.25 -21.22 -13.14
N ASP A 312 -10.10 -21.84 -13.38
CA ASP A 312 -9.77 -22.48 -14.67
C ASP A 312 -9.99 -21.57 -15.89
N GLN A 313 -10.03 -20.25 -15.67
CA GLN A 313 -10.30 -19.22 -16.66
C GLN A 313 -11.57 -19.49 -17.50
N ILE A 314 -12.66 -19.97 -16.86
CA ILE A 314 -13.93 -20.24 -17.55
C ILE A 314 -14.53 -18.98 -18.22
N LEU A 315 -14.25 -17.79 -17.68
CA LEU A 315 -14.53 -16.53 -18.36
C LEU A 315 -13.31 -16.05 -19.17
N PRO A 316 -13.51 -15.56 -20.41
CA PRO A 316 -14.81 -15.37 -21.06
C PRO A 316 -15.35 -16.67 -21.71
N ILE A 317 -16.68 -16.80 -21.75
CA ILE A 317 -17.34 -17.86 -22.51
C ILE A 317 -17.57 -17.46 -23.96
N GLU A 318 -17.46 -18.42 -24.89
CA GLU A 318 -17.92 -18.22 -26.27
C GLU A 318 -19.42 -17.93 -26.30
N GLN A 319 -19.86 -17.00 -27.16
CA GLN A 319 -21.29 -16.70 -27.29
C GLN A 319 -22.06 -17.97 -27.69
N PRO A 320 -23.01 -18.43 -26.87
CA PRO A 320 -23.74 -19.65 -27.18
C PRO A 320 -24.65 -19.45 -28.39
N SER A 321 -24.73 -20.46 -29.26
CA SER A 321 -25.64 -20.46 -30.43
C SER A 321 -27.12 -20.56 -30.03
N GLU A 322 -27.40 -21.08 -28.83
CA GLU A 322 -28.73 -21.20 -28.22
C GLU A 322 -28.65 -20.90 -26.72
N ALA A 323 -29.58 -20.11 -26.18
CA ALA A 323 -29.65 -19.75 -24.76
C ALA A 323 -31.08 -19.87 -24.23
N GLU A 324 -31.20 -20.33 -22.99
CA GLU A 324 -32.46 -20.29 -22.24
C GLU A 324 -32.27 -19.37 -21.02
N SER A 325 -33.31 -18.66 -20.60
CA SER A 325 -33.24 -17.73 -19.46
C SER A 325 -34.42 -17.95 -18.54
N TRP A 326 -34.15 -18.05 -17.24
CA TRP A 326 -35.15 -18.33 -16.22
C TRP A 326 -35.00 -17.26 -15.12
N VAL A 327 -36.13 -16.74 -14.63
CA VAL A 327 -36.15 -15.79 -13.50
C VAL A 327 -36.50 -16.58 -12.25
N VAL A 328 -35.57 -16.67 -11.31
CA VAL A 328 -35.76 -17.30 -9.99
C VAL A 328 -35.31 -16.29 -8.92
N SER A 329 -35.97 -16.28 -7.77
CA SER A 329 -35.47 -15.61 -6.55
C SER A 329 -34.89 -16.68 -5.61
N PRO A 330 -33.66 -17.16 -5.84
CA PRO A 330 -33.20 -18.39 -5.23
C PRO A 330 -32.76 -18.16 -3.77
N SER A 331 -33.10 -19.11 -2.91
CA SER A 331 -32.41 -19.34 -1.64
C SER A 331 -30.99 -19.88 -1.89
N LEU A 332 -30.13 -19.90 -0.86
CA LEU A 332 -28.81 -20.55 -0.96
C LEU A 332 -28.95 -22.03 -1.37
N GLU A 333 -30.00 -22.71 -0.91
CA GLU A 333 -30.32 -24.09 -1.27
C GLU A 333 -30.62 -24.22 -2.77
N ASP A 334 -31.40 -23.29 -3.35
CA ASP A 334 -31.67 -23.27 -4.78
C ASP A 334 -30.40 -23.00 -5.60
N ILE A 335 -29.51 -22.11 -5.14
CA ILE A 335 -28.23 -21.84 -5.83
C ILE A 335 -27.35 -23.08 -5.81
N ASN A 336 -27.23 -23.75 -4.65
CA ASN A 336 -26.46 -24.97 -4.51
C ASN A 336 -27.05 -26.10 -5.36
N GLN A 337 -28.38 -26.23 -5.42
CA GLN A 337 -29.04 -27.20 -6.29
C GLN A 337 -28.73 -26.94 -7.78
N ILE A 338 -28.72 -25.67 -8.21
CA ILE A 338 -28.34 -25.30 -9.58
C ILE A 338 -26.87 -25.66 -9.84
N MET A 339 -25.97 -25.35 -8.90
CA MET A 339 -24.56 -25.72 -9.02
C MET A 339 -24.36 -27.24 -9.07
N ASP A 340 -25.14 -28.01 -8.31
CA ASP A 340 -25.10 -29.48 -8.35
C ASP A 340 -25.64 -30.04 -9.69
N GLU A 341 -26.65 -29.40 -10.28
CA GLU A 341 -27.24 -29.83 -11.56
C GLU A 341 -26.38 -29.44 -12.77
N VAL A 342 -25.84 -28.22 -12.77
CA VAL A 342 -25.04 -27.66 -13.88
C VAL A 342 -23.55 -28.04 -13.78
N GLY A 343 -23.08 -28.38 -12.58
CA GLY A 343 -21.66 -28.44 -12.21
C GLY A 343 -21.21 -27.08 -11.68
N ALA A 344 -20.68 -27.05 -10.45
CA ALA A 344 -20.25 -25.81 -9.80
C ALA A 344 -19.16 -25.13 -10.63
N GLU A 345 -18.21 -25.91 -11.15
CA GLU A 345 -17.15 -25.46 -12.05
C GLU A 345 -17.66 -24.84 -13.36
N ASN A 346 -18.87 -25.20 -13.79
CA ASN A 346 -19.51 -24.65 -15.00
C ASN A 346 -20.47 -23.48 -14.69
N THR A 347 -20.57 -23.08 -13.42
CA THR A 347 -21.50 -22.05 -12.96
C THR A 347 -20.78 -20.71 -12.80
N ILE A 348 -21.37 -19.66 -13.36
CA ILE A 348 -20.93 -18.27 -13.16
C ILE A 348 -21.95 -17.59 -12.25
N LEU A 349 -21.51 -17.15 -11.07
CA LEU A 349 -22.35 -16.44 -10.12
C LEU A 349 -22.07 -14.93 -10.20
N SER A 350 -23.07 -14.16 -10.65
CA SER A 350 -23.07 -12.70 -10.58
C SER A 350 -23.89 -12.26 -9.37
N ILE A 351 -23.22 -11.80 -8.33
CA ILE A 351 -23.83 -11.45 -7.05
C ILE A 351 -24.03 -9.94 -7.00
N TYR A 352 -25.26 -9.49 -6.72
CA TYR A 352 -25.52 -8.08 -6.44
C TYR A 352 -25.23 -7.77 -4.98
N PHE A 353 -24.08 -7.15 -4.72
CA PHE A 353 -23.62 -6.70 -3.41
C PHE A 353 -24.41 -5.47 -2.94
N ARG A 354 -25.61 -5.70 -2.38
CA ARG A 354 -26.39 -4.67 -1.65
C ARG A 354 -25.92 -4.46 -0.21
N GLN A 355 -25.19 -5.43 0.35
CA GLN A 355 -24.60 -5.37 1.69
C GLN A 355 -23.20 -6.02 1.63
N PRO A 356 -22.34 -5.83 2.64
CA PRO A 356 -21.11 -6.60 2.77
C PRO A 356 -21.49 -8.08 2.93
N PHE A 357 -21.07 -8.92 1.98
CA PHE A 357 -21.32 -10.36 2.02
C PHE A 357 -20.11 -11.09 2.60
N VAL A 358 -20.36 -12.03 3.51
CA VAL A 358 -19.40 -13.08 3.84
C VAL A 358 -19.69 -14.26 2.92
N ILE A 359 -18.84 -14.46 1.90
CA ILE A 359 -18.89 -15.64 1.04
C ILE A 359 -17.93 -16.67 1.64
N ASP A 360 -18.40 -17.36 2.68
CA ASP A 360 -17.59 -18.41 3.32
C ASP A 360 -17.63 -19.72 2.52
N LYS A 361 -16.70 -20.62 2.84
CA LYS A 361 -16.62 -21.94 2.21
C LYS A 361 -17.85 -22.82 2.49
N ALA A 362 -18.50 -22.68 3.64
CA ALA A 362 -19.67 -23.47 4.01
C ALA A 362 -20.91 -23.09 3.18
N SER A 363 -20.93 -21.90 2.58
CA SER A 363 -21.99 -21.50 1.66
C SER A 363 -22.04 -22.34 0.37
N GLY A 364 -20.92 -22.93 -0.05
CA GLY A 364 -20.78 -23.61 -1.34
C GLY A 364 -20.67 -22.67 -2.55
N LEU A 365 -20.97 -21.37 -2.39
CA LEU A 365 -20.92 -20.39 -3.49
C LEU A 365 -19.51 -20.19 -4.05
N ARG A 366 -18.48 -20.41 -3.24
CA ARG A 366 -17.08 -20.37 -3.67
C ARG A 366 -16.74 -21.50 -4.63
N ASP A 367 -17.54 -22.55 -4.74
CA ASP A 367 -17.26 -23.67 -5.65
C ASP A 367 -17.61 -23.35 -7.10
N ALA A 368 -18.35 -22.27 -7.34
CA ALA A 368 -18.64 -21.75 -8.68
C ALA A 368 -17.36 -21.52 -9.51
N GLY A 369 -17.44 -21.78 -10.82
CA GLY A 369 -16.36 -21.55 -11.78
C GLY A 369 -15.96 -20.08 -11.87
N ALA A 370 -16.90 -19.15 -11.72
CA ALA A 370 -16.58 -17.73 -11.60
C ALA A 370 -17.54 -17.00 -10.66
N LEU A 371 -17.01 -15.97 -9.98
CA LEU A 371 -17.73 -15.08 -9.07
C LEU A 371 -17.51 -13.63 -9.47
N LEU A 372 -18.60 -12.92 -9.77
CA LEU A 372 -18.61 -11.49 -10.04
C LEU A 372 -19.35 -10.76 -8.93
N ALA A 373 -18.75 -9.69 -8.39
CA ALA A 373 -19.47 -8.71 -7.58
C ALA A 373 -20.02 -7.60 -8.48
N THR A 374 -21.30 -7.32 -8.32
CA THR A 374 -22.01 -6.25 -9.03
C THR A 374 -22.70 -5.31 -8.06
N PHE A 375 -22.95 -4.09 -8.49
CA PHE A 375 -23.51 -3.03 -7.66
C PHE A 375 -24.62 -2.28 -8.42
N GLY A 376 -25.69 -2.98 -8.77
CA GLY A 376 -26.81 -2.41 -9.52
C GLY A 376 -26.44 -2.07 -10.97
N VAL A 377 -25.85 -3.03 -11.67
CA VAL A 377 -25.47 -2.92 -13.09
C VAL A 377 -26.48 -3.66 -13.96
N ARG A 378 -26.63 -3.25 -15.23
CA ARG A 378 -27.50 -3.93 -16.20
C ARG A 378 -26.90 -5.27 -16.60
N ASP A 379 -27.77 -6.22 -16.93
CA ASP A 379 -27.35 -7.52 -17.48
C ASP A 379 -26.47 -7.36 -18.71
N ALA A 380 -26.67 -6.32 -19.53
CA ALA A 380 -25.80 -6.03 -20.66
C ALA A 380 -24.33 -5.80 -20.25
N ALA A 381 -24.08 -5.15 -19.10
CA ALA A 381 -22.73 -4.96 -18.58
C ALA A 381 -22.14 -6.28 -18.07
N VAL A 382 -22.92 -7.08 -17.35
CA VAL A 382 -22.52 -8.43 -16.90
C VAL A 382 -22.20 -9.33 -18.10
N MET A 383 -23.05 -9.33 -19.13
CA MET A 383 -22.82 -10.09 -20.35
C MET A 383 -21.58 -9.60 -21.09
N ASN A 384 -21.26 -8.31 -21.05
CA ASN A 384 -20.01 -7.81 -21.63
C ASN A 384 -18.78 -8.39 -20.91
N ILE A 385 -18.85 -8.57 -19.58
CA ILE A 385 -17.81 -9.27 -18.81
C ILE A 385 -17.75 -10.75 -19.19
N ILE A 386 -18.89 -11.44 -19.09
CA ILE A 386 -18.98 -12.90 -19.28
C ILE A 386 -18.54 -13.31 -20.69
N THR A 387 -18.87 -12.52 -21.72
CA THR A 387 -18.51 -12.82 -23.12
C THR A 387 -17.17 -12.24 -23.56
N GLY A 388 -16.41 -11.62 -22.65
CA GLY A 388 -15.09 -11.05 -22.95
C GLY A 388 -15.11 -9.76 -23.79
N ASN A 389 -16.29 -9.18 -24.01
CA ASN A 389 -16.43 -7.87 -24.67
C ASN A 389 -15.93 -6.72 -23.80
N TYR A 390 -15.76 -6.95 -22.50
CA TYR A 390 -15.15 -6.01 -21.56
C TYR A 390 -14.47 -6.77 -20.43
N ILE A 391 -13.25 -6.38 -20.08
CA ILE A 391 -12.50 -6.98 -18.96
C ILE A 391 -13.00 -6.31 -17.67
N PRO A 392 -13.35 -7.04 -16.59
CA PRO A 392 -13.83 -6.45 -15.34
C PRO A 392 -12.74 -5.65 -14.62
N GLN A 393 -13.17 -4.65 -13.86
CA GLN A 393 -12.37 -3.44 -13.60
C GLN A 393 -12.55 -2.88 -12.20
N GLY A 394 -13.71 -3.19 -11.60
CA GLY A 394 -14.08 -2.68 -10.30
C GLY A 394 -13.16 -3.23 -9.22
N LYS A 395 -12.98 -2.43 -8.17
CA LYS A 395 -12.42 -2.86 -6.90
C LYS A 395 -13.54 -2.96 -5.88
N LEU A 396 -13.41 -3.87 -4.91
CA LEU A 396 -14.33 -3.85 -3.77
C LEU A 396 -14.29 -2.46 -3.15
N PRO A 397 -15.43 -1.76 -3.04
CA PRO A 397 -15.47 -0.47 -2.37
C PRO A 397 -15.18 -0.61 -0.87
N PHE A 398 -15.34 -1.83 -0.36
CA PHE A 398 -15.08 -2.28 1.00
C PHE A 398 -13.83 -3.18 1.01
N ALA A 399 -12.65 -2.58 1.15
CA ALA A 399 -11.37 -3.30 1.32
C ALA A 399 -10.22 -2.31 1.64
N SER A 400 -9.34 -2.68 2.58
CA SER A 400 -8.33 -1.80 3.19
C SER A 400 -7.02 -1.61 2.38
N ASP A 401 -6.36 -0.48 2.63
CA ASP A 401 -4.95 -0.10 2.33
C ASP A 401 -3.98 -0.86 3.25
N THR A 402 -2.66 -0.89 3.02
CA THR A 402 -1.67 -1.42 4.00
C THR A 402 -1.55 -0.58 5.27
N ALA A 403 -2.09 0.63 5.28
CA ALA A 403 -2.16 1.49 6.44
C ALA A 403 -3.26 1.11 7.44
N GLY A 404 -3.25 1.79 8.60
CA GLY A 404 -4.26 1.64 9.65
C GLY A 404 -4.40 0.19 10.11
N GLN A 405 -5.57 -0.41 9.92
CA GLN A 405 -5.88 -1.77 10.35
C GLN A 405 -5.04 -2.88 9.68
N ASN A 406 -4.32 -2.56 8.61
CA ASN A 406 -3.41 -3.50 7.95
C ASN A 406 -1.94 -3.33 8.33
N ARG A 407 -1.60 -2.36 9.19
CA ARG A 407 -0.26 -2.34 9.80
C ARG A 407 -0.02 -3.63 10.56
N TRP A 408 1.18 -4.16 10.38
CA TRP A 408 1.62 -5.42 10.98
C TRP A 408 0.72 -6.61 10.63
N LYS A 409 0.25 -6.67 9.38
CA LYS A 409 -0.31 -7.85 8.74
C LYS A 409 0.51 -8.26 7.52
N SER A 410 0.37 -9.51 7.08
CA SER A 410 0.90 -10.00 5.80
C SER A 410 0.45 -9.09 4.64
N PRO A 411 1.27 -8.91 3.58
CA PRO A 411 0.87 -8.12 2.42
C PRO A 411 -0.42 -8.68 1.83
N GLN A 412 -1.38 -7.79 1.59
CA GLN A 412 -2.65 -8.18 0.98
C GLN A 412 -2.47 -8.33 -0.54
N PRO A 413 -3.24 -9.22 -1.20
CA PRO A 413 -3.24 -9.30 -2.66
C PRO A 413 -3.48 -7.94 -3.30
N VAL A 414 -2.75 -7.66 -4.40
CA VAL A 414 -2.93 -6.41 -5.15
C VAL A 414 -4.38 -6.33 -5.63
N LYS A 415 -5.05 -5.21 -5.33
CA LYS A 415 -6.41 -4.97 -5.83
C LYS A 415 -6.36 -4.88 -7.36
N SER A 416 -6.95 -5.86 -8.03
CA SER A 416 -7.12 -5.88 -9.50
C SER A 416 -7.65 -4.55 -10.01
N TRP A 417 -7.28 -4.18 -11.23
CA TRP A 417 -7.73 -2.94 -11.83
C TRP A 417 -8.24 -3.14 -13.24
N SER A 418 -9.11 -2.20 -13.51
CA SER A 418 -9.61 -1.70 -14.75
C SER A 418 -8.60 -1.28 -15.81
N GLY A 419 -8.68 -1.88 -17.00
CA GLY A 419 -8.03 -1.36 -18.20
C GLY A 419 -6.51 -1.32 -18.10
N VAL A 420 -5.88 -0.36 -18.76
CA VAL A 420 -4.42 -0.22 -18.75
C VAL A 420 -4.02 0.74 -17.64
N LYS A 421 -3.42 0.22 -16.57
CA LYS A 421 -2.72 1.05 -15.58
C LYS A 421 -1.44 1.57 -16.22
N LYS A 422 -1.32 2.91 -16.32
CA LYS A 422 -0.09 3.54 -16.81
C LYS A 422 0.99 3.45 -15.75
N THR A 423 2.05 2.69 -16.03
CA THR A 423 3.24 2.55 -15.17
C THR A 423 4.42 3.32 -15.77
N THR A 424 4.21 4.61 -16.05
CA THR A 424 5.18 5.51 -16.72
C THR A 424 5.90 6.46 -15.76
N LYS A 425 5.72 6.25 -14.45
CA LYS A 425 6.34 7.00 -13.35
C LYS A 425 6.66 6.00 -12.25
N TRP A 426 7.63 6.33 -11.40
CA TRP A 426 7.91 5.56 -10.20
C TRP A 426 6.69 5.49 -9.30
N GLY A 427 6.44 4.32 -8.70
CA GLY A 427 5.53 4.22 -7.57
C GLY A 427 6.17 4.83 -6.32
N ASP A 428 5.37 5.02 -5.28
CA ASP A 428 5.85 5.52 -4.00
C ASP A 428 6.91 4.59 -3.39
N GLY A 429 7.92 5.17 -2.76
CA GLY A 429 8.78 4.45 -1.84
C GLY A 429 8.02 4.08 -0.56
N ALA A 430 8.48 3.03 0.13
CA ALA A 430 7.94 2.69 1.44
C ALA A 430 8.24 3.82 2.44
N TYR A 431 7.28 4.09 3.34
CA TYR A 431 7.39 5.21 4.27
C TYR A 431 8.70 5.17 5.08
N GLN A 432 9.42 6.28 5.07
CA GLN A 432 10.73 6.46 5.69
C GLN A 432 11.06 7.94 5.86
N THR A 433 12.14 8.26 6.58
CA THR A 433 12.66 9.63 6.58
C THR A 433 13.27 9.95 5.21
N PRO A 434 12.95 11.11 4.59
CA PRO A 434 13.52 11.48 3.30
C PRO A 434 15.06 11.49 3.31
N PRO A 435 15.71 11.15 2.17
CA PRO A 435 17.16 11.14 2.08
C PRO A 435 17.76 12.55 2.24
N SER A 436 19.00 12.61 2.71
CA SER A 436 19.78 13.86 2.76
C SER A 436 20.01 14.44 1.37
N LYS A 437 19.99 15.77 1.25
CA LYS A 437 20.20 16.46 -0.03
C LYS A 437 21.69 16.53 -0.43
N PRO A 438 22.00 16.82 -1.71
CA PRO A 438 23.37 17.09 -2.14
C PRO A 438 24.06 18.15 -1.29
N GLY A 439 25.28 17.88 -0.86
CA GLY A 439 26.06 18.76 0.04
C GLY A 439 25.80 18.58 1.54
N GLU A 440 24.72 17.90 1.96
CA GLU A 440 24.45 17.62 3.38
C GLU A 440 25.19 16.37 3.89
N SER A 441 25.40 15.39 3.00
CA SER A 441 26.14 14.17 3.31
C SER A 441 26.88 13.62 2.09
N PHE A 442 27.75 12.62 2.31
CA PHE A 442 28.41 11.88 1.23
C PHE A 442 27.37 11.25 0.29
N TYR A 443 26.40 10.50 0.83
CA TYR A 443 25.36 9.84 0.05
C TYR A 443 24.36 10.82 -0.59
N GLY A 444 24.09 11.96 0.06
CA GLY A 444 23.36 13.10 -0.51
C GLY A 444 23.95 13.54 -1.84
N THR A 445 25.27 13.69 -1.87
CA THR A 445 26.01 14.08 -3.06
C THR A 445 26.19 12.90 -4.04
N GLU A 446 26.27 11.67 -3.53
CA GLU A 446 26.54 10.49 -4.33
C GLU A 446 25.33 10.03 -5.16
N PHE A 447 24.15 9.94 -4.54
CA PHE A 447 22.98 9.26 -5.11
C PHE A 447 21.74 10.14 -5.25
N TYR A 448 21.62 11.22 -4.47
CA TYR A 448 20.37 12.00 -4.38
C TYR A 448 20.45 13.35 -5.09
N TYR A 449 21.12 13.40 -6.24
CA TYR A 449 21.31 14.62 -7.02
C TYR A 449 20.25 14.84 -8.12
N ASP A 450 19.45 13.82 -8.45
CA ASP A 450 18.40 13.87 -9.47
C ASP A 450 17.04 13.56 -8.85
N ASP A 451 16.21 14.59 -8.72
CA ASP A 451 14.86 14.50 -8.14
C ASP A 451 13.94 13.54 -8.93
N ASN A 452 14.25 13.24 -10.21
CA ASN A 452 13.45 12.30 -10.98
C ASN A 452 13.57 10.87 -10.49
N TYR A 453 14.61 10.53 -9.72
CA TYR A 453 14.79 9.20 -9.15
C TYR A 453 14.28 9.12 -7.70
N ILE A 454 13.86 10.24 -7.09
CA ILE A 454 13.38 10.29 -5.71
C ILE A 454 11.84 10.25 -5.70
N PRO A 455 11.21 9.13 -5.28
CA PRO A 455 9.75 9.02 -5.24
C PRO A 455 9.16 9.73 -4.01
N GLU A 456 7.84 9.86 -3.99
CA GLU A 456 7.11 10.14 -2.75
C GLU A 456 7.17 8.92 -1.80
N PHE A 457 6.98 9.11 -0.49
CA PHE A 457 7.06 8.03 0.50
C PHE A 457 5.73 7.84 1.21
N SER A 458 5.16 6.63 1.15
CA SER A 458 3.86 6.32 1.74
C SER A 458 3.78 4.90 2.32
N GLU A 459 2.76 4.63 3.14
CA GLU A 459 2.50 3.27 3.63
C GLU A 459 2.00 2.33 2.52
N ASN A 460 1.56 2.87 1.39
CA ASN A 460 1.10 2.16 0.20
C ASN A 460 2.24 1.99 -0.84
N GLY A 461 3.50 2.03 -0.38
CA GLY A 461 4.70 1.94 -1.22
C GLY A 461 5.04 0.54 -1.74
N LEU A 462 4.15 -0.46 -1.64
CA LEU A 462 4.43 -1.80 -2.17
C LEU A 462 4.20 -1.85 -3.69
N ASN A 463 5.29 -1.79 -4.45
CA ASN A 463 5.31 -1.86 -5.91
C ASN A 463 6.62 -2.48 -6.43
N LEU A 464 6.72 -2.60 -7.75
CA LEU A 464 7.90 -3.11 -8.45
C LEU A 464 8.14 -2.31 -9.74
N ASN A 465 9.41 -2.19 -10.13
CA ASN A 465 9.84 -1.65 -11.43
C ASN A 465 10.35 -2.80 -12.29
N ILE A 466 10.02 -2.80 -13.58
CA ILE A 466 10.45 -3.85 -14.52
C ILE A 466 11.17 -3.21 -15.70
N TYR A 467 12.39 -3.68 -15.95
CA TYR A 467 13.16 -3.38 -17.16
C TYR A 467 13.24 -4.65 -17.98
N THR A 468 12.78 -4.59 -19.23
CA THR A 468 12.80 -5.74 -20.13
C THR A 468 13.27 -5.31 -21.52
N PRO A 469 14.21 -6.07 -22.14
CA PRO A 469 14.56 -5.89 -23.54
C PRO A 469 13.60 -6.68 -24.46
N ALA A 470 12.66 -7.45 -23.91
CA ALA A 470 11.75 -8.27 -24.69
C ALA A 470 10.69 -7.39 -25.38
N GLU A 471 10.52 -7.60 -26.68
CA GLU A 471 9.48 -6.91 -27.47
C GLU A 471 8.13 -7.64 -27.44
N SER A 472 8.08 -8.83 -26.83
CA SER A 472 6.88 -9.66 -26.71
C SER A 472 6.89 -10.51 -25.43
N PRO A 473 5.72 -10.99 -24.96
CA PRO A 473 5.62 -12.02 -23.94
C PRO A 473 6.36 -13.32 -24.29
N ASN A 474 6.64 -14.15 -23.28
CA ASN A 474 7.09 -15.54 -23.39
C ASN A 474 8.42 -15.75 -24.15
N VAL A 475 9.30 -14.75 -24.19
CA VAL A 475 10.65 -14.89 -24.77
C VAL A 475 11.52 -15.84 -23.93
N GLY A 476 11.27 -15.93 -22.63
CA GLY A 476 11.97 -16.83 -21.72
C GLY A 476 13.34 -16.31 -21.28
N LEU A 477 13.46 -15.00 -21.03
CA LEU A 477 14.70 -14.39 -20.54
C LEU A 477 14.90 -14.64 -19.03
N PRO A 478 16.11 -14.93 -18.56
CA PRO A 478 16.41 -15.01 -17.13
C PRO A 478 16.06 -13.70 -16.39
N VAL A 479 15.63 -13.83 -15.14
CA VAL A 479 15.08 -12.73 -14.34
C VAL A 479 16.01 -12.41 -13.17
N LEU A 480 16.41 -11.15 -13.04
CA LEU A 480 17.04 -10.61 -11.84
C LEU A 480 15.97 -9.99 -10.94
N TYR A 481 15.75 -10.53 -9.75
CA TYR A 481 14.90 -9.94 -8.72
C TYR A 481 15.77 -9.20 -7.70
N TYR A 482 15.83 -7.87 -7.82
CA TYR A 482 16.74 -7.02 -7.06
C TYR A 482 16.06 -6.35 -5.86
N ILE A 483 16.70 -6.47 -4.70
CA ILE A 483 16.26 -5.98 -3.40
C ILE A 483 17.19 -4.84 -2.98
N HIS A 484 16.64 -3.64 -2.83
CA HIS A 484 17.42 -2.45 -2.52
C HIS A 484 18.01 -2.50 -1.09
N GLY A 485 19.14 -1.81 -0.89
CA GLY A 485 19.74 -1.59 0.43
C GLY A 485 19.12 -0.42 1.21
N GLY A 486 19.74 -0.09 2.35
CA GLY A 486 19.34 1.02 3.23
C GLY A 486 19.00 0.59 4.66
N GLY A 487 19.86 -0.24 5.27
CA GLY A 487 19.74 -0.61 6.68
C GLY A 487 18.41 -1.24 7.14
N ASN A 488 17.54 -1.63 6.21
CA ASN A 488 16.14 -2.01 6.46
C ASN A 488 15.26 -0.91 7.09
N ASN A 489 15.71 0.35 7.11
CA ASN A 489 14.95 1.49 7.63
C ASN A 489 14.79 2.65 6.61
N HIS A 490 15.48 2.58 5.48
CA HIS A 490 15.35 3.51 4.35
C HIS A 490 15.72 2.77 3.04
N GLY A 491 15.57 3.44 1.90
CA GLY A 491 15.80 2.88 0.57
C GLY A 491 14.52 2.73 -0.27
N TYR A 492 14.67 2.65 -1.58
CA TYR A 492 13.58 2.51 -2.54
C TYR A 492 14.11 1.95 -3.88
N ASN A 493 13.25 1.46 -4.75
CA ASN A 493 13.54 0.65 -5.94
C ASN A 493 13.73 1.48 -7.23
N SER A 494 13.81 2.80 -7.14
CA SER A 494 14.00 3.71 -8.27
C SER A 494 15.29 4.52 -8.15
N LYS A 495 16.33 4.03 -7.47
CA LYS A 495 17.57 4.82 -7.31
C LYS A 495 18.45 4.79 -8.56
N VAL A 496 19.17 5.88 -8.75
CA VAL A 496 19.95 6.14 -9.96
C VAL A 496 21.14 5.18 -10.14
N GLU A 497 21.74 4.70 -9.06
CA GLU A 497 22.89 3.80 -9.11
C GLU A 497 22.54 2.39 -9.59
N PHE A 498 21.26 2.03 -9.64
CA PHE A 498 20.78 0.79 -10.22
C PHE A 498 19.73 0.98 -11.32
N GLU A 499 19.74 2.12 -12.02
CA GLU A 499 18.98 2.27 -13.25
C GLU A 499 19.37 1.16 -14.27
N ALA A 500 18.45 0.23 -14.50
CA ALA A 500 18.78 -1.08 -15.04
C ALA A 500 18.60 -1.23 -16.55
N SER A 501 18.27 -0.18 -17.31
CA SER A 501 18.03 -0.26 -18.76
C SER A 501 19.18 -0.94 -19.51
N LYS A 502 20.43 -0.50 -19.30
CA LYS A 502 21.61 -1.09 -19.93
C LYS A 502 21.96 -2.49 -19.44
N LEU A 503 21.60 -2.83 -18.20
CA LEU A 503 21.76 -4.19 -17.69
C LEU A 503 20.76 -5.12 -18.40
N ALA A 504 19.50 -4.71 -18.49
CA ALA A 504 18.42 -5.45 -19.15
C ALA A 504 18.72 -5.67 -20.64
N GLU A 505 19.28 -4.67 -21.34
CA GLU A 505 19.73 -4.77 -22.75
C GLU A 505 20.72 -5.92 -23.01
N LYS A 506 21.42 -6.41 -21.98
CA LYS A 506 22.29 -7.59 -22.09
C LYS A 506 21.50 -8.92 -22.11
N GLY A 507 20.18 -8.87 -22.22
CA GLY A 507 19.31 -10.02 -22.46
C GLY A 507 18.84 -10.69 -21.17
N ILE A 508 18.42 -9.90 -20.19
CA ILE A 508 17.74 -10.35 -18.97
C ILE A 508 16.57 -9.42 -18.65
N VAL A 509 15.61 -9.89 -17.85
CA VAL A 509 14.60 -9.02 -17.23
C VAL A 509 15.08 -8.62 -15.85
N VAL A 510 14.95 -7.35 -15.48
CA VAL A 510 15.28 -6.86 -14.14
C VAL A 510 13.99 -6.40 -13.45
N VAL A 511 13.74 -6.94 -12.27
CA VAL A 511 12.61 -6.60 -11.39
C VAL A 511 13.17 -6.00 -10.12
N GLU A 512 12.87 -4.73 -9.85
CA GLU A 512 13.31 -4.03 -8.64
C GLU A 512 12.13 -3.87 -7.69
N VAL A 513 12.23 -4.44 -6.49
CA VAL A 513 11.08 -4.56 -5.58
C VAL A 513 11.11 -3.60 -4.40
N GLN A 514 9.95 -3.08 -4.01
CA GLN A 514 9.73 -2.39 -2.73
C GLN A 514 9.30 -3.34 -1.61
N TYR A 515 9.71 -3.02 -0.38
CA TYR A 515 9.27 -3.72 0.82
C TYR A 515 9.11 -2.73 1.99
N ARG A 516 8.29 -3.06 3.00
CA ARG A 516 8.13 -2.20 4.19
C ARG A 516 9.43 -2.10 4.99
N LEU A 517 9.66 -0.93 5.58
CA LEU A 517 10.90 -0.59 6.28
C LEU A 517 10.65 -0.36 7.78
N GLY A 518 11.72 -0.48 8.56
CA GLY A 518 11.76 -0.10 9.96
C GLY A 518 10.72 -0.81 10.81
N ALA A 519 10.19 -0.13 11.81
CA ALA A 519 9.11 -0.64 12.65
C ALA A 519 7.86 -1.08 11.85
N LEU A 520 7.58 -0.51 10.67
CA LEU A 520 6.46 -0.96 9.84
C LEU A 520 6.73 -2.34 9.21
N GLY A 521 7.99 -2.66 8.92
CA GLY A 521 8.42 -3.93 8.34
C GLY A 521 8.82 -5.00 9.35
N PHE A 522 9.27 -4.60 10.55
CA PHE A 522 10.00 -5.51 11.46
C PHE A 522 9.52 -5.52 12.92
N LEU A 523 8.52 -4.72 13.30
CA LEU A 523 8.05 -4.69 14.69
C LEU A 523 7.25 -5.95 15.05
N ALA A 524 7.72 -6.69 16.06
CA ALA A 524 7.00 -7.83 16.63
C ALA A 524 6.15 -7.38 17.82
N LEU A 525 4.87 -7.78 17.85
CA LEU A 525 3.94 -7.53 18.96
C LEU A 525 3.14 -8.78 19.29
N GLU A 526 2.89 -8.99 20.58
CA GLU A 526 2.11 -10.13 21.10
C GLU A 526 0.68 -10.14 20.54
N GLU A 527 0.00 -8.98 20.53
CA GLU A 527 -1.35 -8.83 19.97
C GLU A 527 -1.36 -9.10 18.45
N ALA A 528 -0.30 -8.72 17.72
CA ALA A 528 -0.21 -8.96 16.28
C ALA A 528 0.03 -10.44 15.96
N ALA A 529 0.83 -11.12 16.79
CA ALA A 529 0.99 -12.58 16.72
C ALA A 529 -0.34 -13.29 16.98
N ALA A 530 -1.12 -12.82 17.96
CA ALA A 530 -2.42 -13.41 18.30
C ALA A 530 -3.49 -13.25 17.19
N GLU A 531 -3.42 -12.19 16.40
CA GLU A 531 -4.28 -11.99 15.21
C GLU A 531 -3.86 -12.83 14.00
N ASN A 532 -2.64 -13.38 13.99
CA ASN A 532 -2.09 -14.14 12.89
C ASN A 532 -2.36 -15.64 13.08
N GLU A 533 -2.87 -16.32 12.05
CA GLU A 533 -3.21 -17.75 12.12
C GLU A 533 -2.01 -18.66 12.41
N HIS A 534 -0.80 -18.21 12.10
CA HIS A 534 0.45 -18.93 12.37
C HIS A 534 1.12 -18.51 13.69
N GLY A 535 0.53 -17.56 14.44
CA GLY A 535 1.15 -17.01 15.64
C GLY A 535 2.41 -16.18 15.37
N SER A 536 2.66 -15.79 14.13
CA SER A 536 3.88 -15.12 13.68
C SER A 536 3.76 -13.60 13.65
N THR A 537 4.87 -12.87 13.85
CA THR A 537 4.94 -11.40 13.82
C THR A 537 6.38 -10.93 13.59
N GLY A 538 6.58 -9.69 13.13
CA GLY A 538 7.90 -9.06 13.03
C GLY A 538 8.69 -9.29 11.73
N ASN A 539 8.18 -10.07 10.77
CA ASN A 539 8.86 -10.32 9.48
C ASN A 539 8.08 -9.82 8.27
N TYR A 540 7.30 -8.75 8.42
CA TYR A 540 6.41 -8.24 7.36
C TYR A 540 7.15 -7.84 6.10
N ALA A 541 8.34 -7.26 6.24
CA ALA A 541 9.22 -6.94 5.13
C ALA A 541 9.64 -8.17 4.31
N ILE A 542 9.91 -9.30 4.98
CA ILE A 542 10.28 -10.55 4.29
C ILE A 542 9.06 -11.13 3.58
N LEU A 543 7.88 -11.05 4.19
CA LEU A 543 6.63 -11.44 3.55
C LEU A 543 6.32 -10.57 2.32
N ASP A 544 6.62 -9.27 2.34
CA ASP A 544 6.49 -8.39 1.17
C ASP A 544 7.39 -8.86 0.03
N LEU A 545 8.64 -9.23 0.32
CA LEU A 545 9.60 -9.73 -0.65
C LEU A 545 9.20 -11.09 -1.24
N ILE A 546 8.67 -11.99 -0.42
CA ILE A 546 8.11 -13.27 -0.89
C ILE A 546 6.91 -12.99 -1.78
N LYS A 547 6.04 -12.05 -1.41
CA LYS A 547 4.88 -11.70 -2.22
C LYS A 547 5.26 -11.12 -3.59
N GLY A 548 6.32 -10.33 -3.66
CA GLY A 548 6.88 -9.87 -4.92
C GLY A 548 7.45 -11.01 -5.78
N LEU A 549 8.08 -12.01 -5.16
CA LEU A 549 8.55 -13.21 -5.87
C LEU A 549 7.39 -14.06 -6.39
N GLU A 550 6.33 -14.27 -5.61
CA GLU A 550 5.10 -14.92 -6.08
C GLU A 550 4.52 -14.19 -7.29
N TRP A 551 4.47 -12.85 -7.23
CA TRP A 551 4.02 -12.05 -8.38
C TRP A 551 4.90 -12.28 -9.62
N VAL A 552 6.23 -12.36 -9.44
CA VAL A 552 7.15 -12.69 -10.53
C VAL A 552 6.86 -14.07 -11.11
N GLN A 553 6.66 -15.09 -10.26
CA GLN A 553 6.29 -16.44 -10.71
C GLN A 553 5.03 -16.43 -11.58
N ASP A 554 4.02 -15.68 -11.15
CA ASP A 554 2.71 -15.64 -11.81
C ASP A 554 2.70 -14.77 -13.09
N ASN A 555 3.54 -13.74 -13.20
CA ASN A 555 3.35 -12.67 -14.19
C ASN A 555 4.56 -12.40 -15.10
N ILE A 556 5.78 -12.78 -14.74
CA ILE A 556 6.97 -12.26 -15.44
C ILE A 556 7.11 -12.74 -16.89
N ASN A 557 6.45 -13.85 -17.23
CA ASN A 557 6.31 -14.35 -18.60
C ASN A 557 5.71 -13.30 -19.54
N GLU A 558 4.77 -12.49 -19.08
CA GLU A 558 4.14 -11.43 -19.88
C GLU A 558 5.11 -10.29 -20.22
N PHE A 559 6.20 -10.16 -19.44
CA PHE A 559 7.30 -9.22 -19.67
C PHE A 559 8.48 -9.88 -20.40
N GLY A 560 8.29 -11.11 -20.91
CA GLY A 560 9.29 -11.89 -21.61
C GLY A 560 10.28 -12.62 -20.69
N GLY A 561 10.13 -12.53 -19.37
CA GLY A 561 10.97 -13.23 -18.40
C GLY A 561 10.59 -14.69 -18.21
N ASN A 562 11.47 -15.49 -17.61
CA ASN A 562 11.25 -16.89 -17.29
C ASN A 562 11.14 -17.07 -15.76
N PRO A 563 9.96 -17.45 -15.22
CA PRO A 563 9.75 -17.59 -13.78
C PRO A 563 10.59 -18.72 -13.15
N SER A 564 11.04 -19.70 -13.93
CA SER A 564 11.92 -20.77 -13.44
C SER A 564 13.41 -20.38 -13.44
N GLU A 565 13.77 -19.21 -13.96
CA GLU A 565 15.15 -18.71 -14.03
C GLU A 565 15.31 -17.37 -13.29
N VAL A 566 14.80 -17.33 -12.06
CA VAL A 566 14.91 -16.17 -11.18
C VAL A 566 16.19 -16.25 -10.34
N THR A 567 16.97 -15.17 -10.39
CA THR A 567 18.12 -14.92 -9.49
C THR A 567 17.74 -13.78 -8.54
N ILE A 568 17.74 -14.03 -7.23
CA ILE A 568 17.57 -12.97 -6.23
C ILE A 568 18.90 -12.25 -6.00
N ALA A 569 18.87 -10.93 -5.88
CA ALA A 569 20.07 -10.13 -5.65
C ALA A 569 19.79 -8.97 -4.71
N GLY A 570 20.81 -8.53 -3.98
CA GLY A 570 20.65 -7.37 -3.12
C GLY A 570 21.97 -6.88 -2.57
N GLN A 571 21.98 -5.60 -2.19
CA GLN A 571 23.14 -4.91 -1.65
C GLN A 571 22.88 -4.40 -0.23
N SER A 572 23.86 -4.52 0.67
CA SER A 572 23.74 -4.08 2.07
C SER A 572 22.57 -4.76 2.79
N ALA A 573 21.61 -4.01 3.33
CA ALA A 573 20.33 -4.54 3.84
C ALA A 573 19.61 -5.46 2.85
N GLY A 574 19.65 -5.15 1.55
CA GLY A 574 19.12 -6.03 0.51
C GLY A 574 19.86 -7.36 0.45
N ALA A 575 21.18 -7.39 0.69
CA ALA A 575 21.95 -8.63 0.79
C ALA A 575 21.59 -9.43 2.06
N PHE A 576 21.33 -8.76 3.18
CA PHE A 576 20.76 -9.42 4.37
C PHE A 576 19.40 -10.03 4.05
N ASN A 577 18.54 -9.32 3.32
CA ASN A 577 17.23 -9.81 2.90
C ASN A 577 17.34 -10.97 1.89
N VAL A 578 18.31 -10.98 0.98
CA VAL A 578 18.62 -12.15 0.13
C VAL A 578 18.98 -13.35 1.00
N THR A 579 19.89 -13.18 1.97
CA THR A 579 20.21 -14.29 2.89
C THR A 579 19.04 -14.66 3.80
N ALA A 580 18.09 -13.76 4.03
CA ALA A 580 16.86 -14.04 4.75
C ALA A 580 15.91 -14.90 3.88
N LEU A 581 15.75 -14.59 2.60
CA LEU A 581 14.99 -15.43 1.67
C LEU A 581 15.59 -16.83 1.54
N LEU A 582 16.93 -16.96 1.52
CA LEU A 582 17.62 -18.27 1.58
C LEU A 582 17.31 -19.07 2.85
N ARG A 583 16.91 -18.41 3.94
CA ARG A 583 16.60 -19.01 5.25
C ARG A 583 15.11 -19.21 5.48
N SER A 584 14.25 -18.76 4.57
CA SER A 584 12.80 -18.84 4.74
C SER A 584 12.23 -19.99 3.93
N PRO A 585 11.62 -21.01 4.57
CA PRO A 585 10.96 -22.10 3.84
C PRO A 585 9.85 -21.62 2.90
N LEU A 586 9.27 -20.45 3.18
CA LEU A 586 8.21 -19.85 2.36
C LEU A 586 8.73 -19.35 1.01
N ALA A 587 10.04 -19.19 0.85
CA ALA A 587 10.65 -18.73 -0.40
C ALA A 587 11.23 -19.89 -1.24
N ASP A 588 11.13 -21.13 -0.76
CA ASP A 588 11.66 -22.32 -1.44
C ASP A 588 11.03 -22.48 -2.83
N GLY A 589 11.88 -22.68 -3.84
CA GLY A 589 11.45 -22.86 -5.22
C GLY A 589 11.08 -21.58 -5.98
N LEU A 590 11.13 -20.41 -5.35
CA LEU A 590 10.83 -19.13 -6.02
C LEU A 590 12.03 -18.53 -6.78
N TYR A 591 13.22 -19.10 -6.62
CA TYR A 591 14.46 -18.68 -7.26
C TYR A 591 15.43 -19.87 -7.38
N ARG A 592 16.45 -19.72 -8.23
CA ARG A 592 17.49 -20.75 -8.46
C ARG A 592 18.92 -20.28 -8.18
N ALA A 593 19.12 -18.99 -7.92
CA ALA A 593 20.43 -18.43 -7.66
C ALA A 593 20.33 -17.16 -6.80
N ALA A 594 21.42 -16.83 -6.10
CA ALA A 594 21.50 -15.63 -5.27
C ALA A 594 22.79 -14.83 -5.48
N ILE A 595 22.68 -13.50 -5.53
CA ILE A 595 23.80 -12.56 -5.54
C ILE A 595 23.78 -11.72 -4.26
N ILE A 596 24.84 -11.80 -3.46
CA ILE A 596 24.93 -11.19 -2.12
C ILE A 596 26.03 -10.14 -2.15
N GLN A 597 25.65 -8.86 -2.20
CA GLN A 597 26.57 -7.73 -2.33
C GLN A 597 26.73 -7.00 -0.98
N SER A 598 27.92 -7.04 -0.39
CA SER A 598 28.25 -6.32 0.85
C SER A 598 27.35 -6.68 2.05
N GLY A 599 27.02 -7.96 2.22
CA GLY A 599 26.19 -8.47 3.33
C GLY A 599 26.91 -8.65 4.67
N PHE A 600 28.22 -8.39 4.76
CA PHE A 600 29.11 -8.44 5.94
C PHE A 600 29.28 -9.76 6.70
N ASP A 601 28.22 -10.53 6.90
CA ASP A 601 28.23 -11.78 7.65
C ASP A 601 28.38 -13.03 6.76
N GLY A 602 28.18 -12.86 5.44
CA GLY A 602 28.20 -13.96 4.50
C GLY A 602 27.02 -14.92 4.69
N LEU A 603 27.21 -16.19 4.34
CA LEU A 603 26.19 -17.24 4.54
C LEU A 603 26.29 -17.92 5.91
N LEU A 604 27.41 -17.74 6.62
CA LEU A 604 27.66 -18.38 7.90
C LEU A 604 27.06 -17.54 9.03
N THR A 605 26.04 -18.08 9.69
CA THR A 605 25.30 -17.32 10.70
C THR A 605 25.67 -17.80 12.11
N GLU A 606 26.00 -16.85 12.99
CA GLU A 606 25.70 -16.96 14.42
C GLU A 606 24.50 -16.02 14.67
N PRO A 607 23.26 -16.54 14.66
CA PRO A 607 22.00 -15.76 14.58
C PRO A 607 21.95 -14.52 15.48
N GLN A 608 22.52 -14.63 16.69
CA GLN A 608 22.46 -13.60 17.73
C GLN A 608 23.66 -12.64 17.77
N LYS A 609 24.69 -12.85 16.95
CA LYS A 609 25.99 -12.13 17.05
C LYS A 609 26.33 -11.23 15.87
N SER A 610 25.46 -11.09 14.87
CA SER A 610 25.64 -10.07 13.83
C SER A 610 25.74 -8.68 14.47
N ARG A 611 26.63 -7.85 13.92
CA ARG A 611 26.76 -6.43 14.29
C ARG A 611 25.64 -5.57 13.69
N PHE A 612 25.07 -5.98 12.56
CA PHE A 612 24.16 -5.17 11.76
C PHE A 612 22.71 -5.62 11.89
N MET A 613 22.43 -6.91 11.62
CA MET A 613 21.07 -7.44 11.63
C MET A 613 21.06 -8.84 12.23
N LYS A 614 20.30 -9.00 13.31
CA LYS A 614 20.23 -10.25 14.07
C LYS A 614 18.96 -11.02 13.75
N TYR A 615 19.01 -12.32 14.00
CA TYR A 615 17.84 -13.18 14.14
C TYR A 615 17.57 -13.34 15.62
N GLN A 616 16.55 -12.64 16.10
CA GLN A 616 16.09 -12.69 17.48
C GLN A 616 15.02 -13.77 17.64
N THR A 617 14.90 -14.36 18.82
CA THR A 617 13.73 -15.19 19.13
C THR A 617 12.46 -14.33 19.15
N LEU A 618 11.29 -14.95 18.95
CA LEU A 618 10.01 -14.24 19.02
C LEU A 618 9.85 -13.41 20.30
N ASP A 619 10.17 -13.98 21.45
CA ASP A 619 10.10 -13.28 22.74
C ASP A 619 11.05 -12.08 22.80
N GLU A 620 12.29 -12.22 22.33
CA GLU A 620 13.27 -11.12 22.28
C GLU A 620 12.80 -9.98 21.36
N SER A 621 12.20 -10.30 20.22
CA SER A 621 11.65 -9.31 19.30
C SER A 621 10.45 -8.58 19.90
N ILE A 622 9.52 -9.30 20.56
CA ILE A 622 8.36 -8.71 21.24
C ILE A 622 8.82 -7.78 22.38
N GLU A 623 9.75 -8.23 23.22
CA GLU A 623 10.29 -7.42 24.32
C GLU A 623 11.03 -6.19 23.81
N SER A 624 11.82 -6.33 22.73
CA SER A 624 12.49 -5.20 22.09
C SER A 624 11.48 -4.18 21.52
N GLY A 625 10.41 -4.67 20.90
CA GLY A 625 9.31 -3.85 20.38
C GLY A 625 8.59 -3.08 21.49
N LYS A 626 8.14 -3.78 22.54
CA LYS A 626 7.49 -3.18 23.72
C LYS A 626 8.36 -2.10 24.37
N LYS A 627 9.66 -2.38 24.52
CA LYS A 627 10.62 -1.42 25.07
C LYS A 627 10.75 -0.17 24.20
N ALA A 628 10.93 -0.35 22.88
CA ALA A 628 11.08 0.77 21.96
C ALA A 628 9.82 1.66 21.90
N ILE A 629 8.62 1.05 21.90
CA ILE A 629 7.34 1.77 22.00
C ILE A 629 7.28 2.57 23.30
N LYS A 630 7.62 1.96 24.44
CA LYS A 630 7.58 2.62 25.74
C LYS A 630 8.54 3.79 25.85
N GLU A 631 9.74 3.67 25.29
CA GLU A 631 10.70 4.78 25.21
C GLU A 631 10.17 5.89 24.30
N ALA A 632 9.69 5.55 23.10
CA ALA A 632 9.21 6.53 22.13
C ALA A 632 7.99 7.32 22.62
N PHE A 633 7.00 6.65 23.22
CA PHE A 633 5.71 7.25 23.59
C PHE A 633 5.56 7.54 25.08
N GLY A 634 6.53 7.15 25.91
CA GLY A 634 6.49 7.29 27.37
C GLY A 634 5.48 6.37 28.08
N LYS A 635 4.78 5.50 27.34
CA LYS A 635 3.81 4.53 27.85
C LYS A 635 3.81 3.25 27.01
N GLU A 636 3.32 2.17 27.59
CA GLU A 636 2.95 0.98 26.81
C GLU A 636 1.73 1.32 25.93
N MET A 637 1.67 0.72 24.75
CA MET A 637 0.59 0.91 23.78
C MET A 637 0.16 -0.44 23.22
N SER A 638 -1.15 -0.61 23.06
CA SER A 638 -1.77 -1.74 22.36
C SER A 638 -1.59 -1.65 20.85
N LEU A 639 -1.78 -2.76 20.15
CA LEU A 639 -1.77 -2.82 18.68
C LEU A 639 -2.83 -1.89 18.07
N THR A 640 -4.01 -1.82 18.67
CA THR A 640 -5.09 -0.93 18.24
C THR A 640 -4.66 0.54 18.34
N GLU A 641 -4.15 0.98 19.49
CA GLU A 641 -3.66 2.36 19.65
C GLU A 641 -2.55 2.68 18.64
N LEU A 642 -1.63 1.73 18.40
CA LEU A 642 -0.54 1.91 17.43
C LEU A 642 -1.03 1.99 15.98
N ARG A 643 -2.13 1.30 15.63
CA ARG A 643 -2.75 1.35 14.29
C ARG A 643 -3.51 2.66 14.05
N GLU A 644 -4.01 3.29 15.10
CA GLU A 644 -4.72 4.59 15.04
C GLU A 644 -3.77 5.79 14.86
N LEU A 645 -2.49 5.64 15.22
CA LEU A 645 -1.51 6.73 15.09
C LEU A 645 -1.28 7.14 13.63
N PRO A 646 -1.12 8.44 13.33
CA PRO A 646 -0.56 8.85 12.04
C PRO A 646 0.87 8.30 11.90
N VAL A 647 1.26 7.96 10.68
CA VAL A 647 2.59 7.37 10.40
C VAL A 647 3.75 8.27 10.83
N THR A 648 3.53 9.58 10.85
CA THR A 648 4.51 10.58 11.29
C THR A 648 4.90 10.37 12.75
N ALA A 649 4.01 9.83 13.59
CA ALA A 649 4.28 9.57 15.00
C ALA A 649 5.47 8.61 15.21
N PHE A 650 5.71 7.67 14.29
CA PHE A 650 6.85 6.74 14.40
C PHE A 650 8.20 7.40 14.09
N VAL A 651 8.20 8.58 13.46
CA VAL A 651 9.42 9.36 13.13
C VAL A 651 9.61 10.52 14.09
N GLU A 652 8.51 11.14 14.54
CA GLU A 652 8.50 12.27 15.47
C GLU A 652 8.94 11.86 16.88
N ASN A 653 8.55 10.67 17.33
CA ASN A 653 8.86 10.17 18.66
C ASN A 653 10.21 9.45 18.68
N LYS A 654 11.11 9.90 19.57
CA LYS A 654 12.49 9.44 19.67
C LYS A 654 12.68 8.50 20.86
N LEU A 655 13.56 7.52 20.68
CA LEU A 655 14.10 6.68 21.74
C LEU A 655 15.19 7.44 22.52
N ASP A 656 15.61 6.90 23.66
CA ASP A 656 16.61 7.50 24.55
C ASP A 656 17.97 7.77 23.86
N ASN A 657 18.29 6.99 22.83
CA ASN A 657 19.52 7.12 22.04
C ASN A 657 19.42 8.21 20.94
N GLY A 658 18.28 8.89 20.81
CA GLY A 658 18.01 9.93 19.82
C GLY A 658 17.50 9.46 18.46
N SER A 659 17.43 8.16 18.21
CA SER A 659 16.83 7.60 16.98
C SER A 659 15.30 7.55 17.07
N ASP A 660 14.60 7.60 15.94
CA ASP A 660 13.15 7.39 15.93
C ASP A 660 12.75 5.92 15.96
N LEU A 661 11.51 5.66 16.41
CA LEU A 661 10.95 4.33 16.49
C LEU A 661 10.97 3.61 15.13
N LEU A 662 10.59 4.31 14.05
CA LEU A 662 10.59 3.74 12.71
C LEU A 662 11.97 3.19 12.36
N SER A 663 13.02 3.97 12.54
CA SER A 663 14.37 3.59 12.09
C SER A 663 15.11 2.62 13.02
N SER A 664 14.57 2.35 14.21
CA SER A 664 15.23 1.60 15.29
C SER A 664 15.01 0.08 15.26
N ILE A 665 13.98 -0.39 14.54
CA ILE A 665 13.59 -1.81 14.51
C ILE A 665 13.80 -2.38 13.12
N THR A 666 14.83 -3.22 12.97
CA THR A 666 15.29 -3.73 11.66
C THR A 666 15.75 -5.21 11.69
N ASN A 667 15.65 -5.87 12.85
CA ASN A 667 16.09 -7.26 13.02
C ASN A 667 15.03 -8.25 12.50
N PHE A 668 15.46 -9.46 12.19
CA PHE A 668 14.58 -10.58 11.83
C PHE A 668 14.11 -11.33 13.08
N THR A 669 12.92 -11.93 13.01
CA THR A 669 12.31 -12.68 14.11
C THR A 669 12.21 -14.16 13.78
N ILE A 670 12.70 -15.03 14.66
CA ILE A 670 12.46 -16.48 14.56
C ILE A 670 11.06 -16.74 15.12
N ASP A 671 10.07 -16.72 14.23
CA ASP A 671 8.63 -16.73 14.53
C ASP A 671 7.96 -18.10 14.34
N GLY A 672 8.71 -19.11 13.87
CA GLY A 672 8.20 -20.45 13.60
C GLY A 672 7.44 -20.58 12.27
N TYR A 673 7.28 -19.50 11.50
CA TYR A 673 6.57 -19.48 10.22
C TYR A 673 7.45 -18.98 9.08
N VAL A 674 7.88 -17.71 9.13
CA VAL A 674 8.83 -17.15 8.17
C VAL A 674 10.22 -17.71 8.42
N PHE A 675 10.62 -17.81 9.69
CA PHE A 675 11.89 -18.38 10.12
C PHE A 675 11.69 -19.39 11.24
N THR A 676 12.29 -20.56 11.09
CA THR A 676 12.38 -21.56 12.17
C THR A 676 13.81 -21.57 12.73
N GLU A 677 14.01 -22.09 13.94
CA GLU A 677 15.36 -22.29 14.49
C GLU A 677 16.24 -23.14 13.57
N GLU A 678 15.61 -24.04 12.80
CA GLU A 678 16.26 -24.91 11.86
C GLU A 678 16.64 -24.19 10.55
N SER A 679 15.76 -23.36 10.01
CA SER A 679 15.90 -22.78 8.67
C SER A 679 16.92 -21.65 8.59
N ILE A 680 17.22 -20.98 9.71
CA ILE A 680 18.19 -19.89 9.75
C ILE A 680 19.66 -20.36 9.59
N ASP A 681 19.93 -21.65 9.74
CA ASP A 681 21.28 -22.22 9.68
C ASP A 681 21.62 -22.80 8.29
N LEU A 682 22.13 -21.94 7.40
CA LEU A 682 22.60 -22.33 6.07
C LEU A 682 23.87 -23.20 6.07
N ARG A 683 24.42 -23.56 7.24
CA ARG A 683 25.56 -24.51 7.32
C ARG A 683 25.13 -25.95 7.21
N LYS A 684 23.83 -26.23 7.34
CA LYS A 684 23.32 -27.59 7.24
C LYS A 684 23.62 -28.14 5.85
N LYS A 685 24.02 -29.41 5.81
CA LYS A 685 24.23 -30.12 4.55
C LYS A 685 22.92 -30.10 3.76
N GLY A 686 22.98 -29.66 2.51
CA GLY A 686 21.82 -29.57 1.62
C GLY A 686 20.94 -28.32 1.78
N ALA A 687 21.30 -27.38 2.66
CA ALA A 687 20.53 -26.15 2.85
C ALA A 687 20.53 -25.21 1.62
N LEU A 688 21.47 -25.40 0.69
CA LEU A 688 21.64 -24.61 -0.53
C LEU A 688 21.80 -25.52 -1.76
N ASP A 689 21.28 -26.75 -1.70
CA ASP A 689 21.27 -27.65 -2.86
C ASP A 689 20.60 -26.96 -4.05
N ASP A 690 21.20 -27.12 -5.24
CA ASP A 690 20.72 -26.56 -6.50
C ASP A 690 20.64 -25.00 -6.56
N ILE A 691 21.17 -24.27 -5.57
CA ILE A 691 21.17 -22.79 -5.54
C ILE A 691 22.57 -22.24 -5.81
N ASP A 692 22.78 -21.65 -6.99
CA ASP A 692 24.05 -20.99 -7.31
C ASP A 692 24.24 -19.70 -6.50
N ILE A 693 25.46 -19.47 -5.99
CA ILE A 693 25.79 -18.29 -5.19
C ILE A 693 26.91 -17.47 -5.82
N MET A 694 26.67 -16.16 -5.93
CA MET A 694 27.70 -15.13 -6.09
C MET A 694 27.72 -14.25 -4.85
N ILE A 695 28.89 -14.05 -4.23
CA ILE A 695 29.00 -13.24 -3.01
C ILE A 695 30.26 -12.38 -3.03
N GLY A 696 30.16 -11.15 -2.53
CA GLY A 696 31.32 -10.28 -2.43
C GLY A 696 31.03 -8.96 -1.76
N GLY A 697 32.00 -8.04 -1.83
CA GLY A 697 31.85 -6.70 -1.30
C GLY A 697 33.00 -5.80 -1.73
N THR A 698 32.99 -4.58 -1.21
CA THR A 698 33.97 -3.55 -1.57
C THR A 698 35.15 -3.52 -0.60
N SER A 699 36.26 -2.95 -1.02
CA SER A 699 37.48 -2.91 -0.22
C SER A 699 37.43 -1.94 0.97
N ASP A 700 36.58 -0.91 0.92
CA ASP A 700 36.58 0.21 1.85
C ASP A 700 35.16 0.52 2.40
N GLU A 701 34.34 -0.52 2.56
CA GLU A 701 32.94 -0.49 3.04
C GLU A 701 32.65 0.56 4.14
N MET A 702 33.44 0.56 5.22
CA MET A 702 33.12 1.37 6.40
C MET A 702 33.51 2.84 6.28
N THR A 703 34.30 3.21 5.27
CA THR A 703 34.77 4.59 5.10
C THR A 703 33.64 5.54 4.77
N SER A 704 32.67 5.14 3.94
CA SER A 704 31.46 5.93 3.63
C SER A 704 30.34 5.77 4.65
N LEU A 705 30.28 4.63 5.35
CA LEU A 705 29.25 4.39 6.38
C LEU A 705 29.51 5.15 7.67
N PHE A 706 30.77 5.23 8.11
CA PHE A 706 31.12 5.78 9.43
C PHE A 706 32.32 6.75 9.42
N GLY A 707 33.06 6.82 8.31
CA GLY A 707 34.27 7.64 8.19
C GLY A 707 34.01 9.05 7.63
N ASN A 708 34.98 9.94 7.86
CA ASN A 708 35.06 11.24 7.18
C ASN A 708 36.51 11.57 6.76
N PRO A 709 36.73 12.31 5.65
CA PRO A 709 38.08 12.59 5.11
C PRO A 709 39.01 13.37 6.05
N GLU A 710 38.45 14.13 6.99
CA GLU A 710 39.18 14.94 7.96
C GLU A 710 39.63 14.15 9.20
N GLY A 711 39.10 12.93 9.36
CA GLY A 711 39.30 12.12 10.55
C GLY A 711 40.75 11.71 10.79
N LYS A 712 41.08 11.55 12.06
CA LYS A 712 42.40 11.17 12.56
C LYS A 712 42.26 10.24 13.75
N MET A 713 43.21 9.33 13.89
CA MET A 713 43.29 8.42 15.02
C MET A 713 44.74 8.34 15.46
N PRO A 714 45.05 8.58 16.75
CA PRO A 714 46.40 8.34 17.26
C PRO A 714 46.83 6.90 16.96
N VAL A 715 48.04 6.72 16.43
CA VAL A 715 48.55 5.39 16.02
C VAL A 715 48.48 4.38 17.17
N ASN A 716 48.79 4.78 18.40
CA ASN A 716 48.72 3.90 19.57
C ASN A 716 47.29 3.39 19.85
N ASN A 717 46.25 4.20 19.61
CA ASN A 717 44.85 3.76 19.77
C ASN A 717 44.49 2.72 18.70
N PHE A 718 45.03 2.89 17.49
CA PHE A 718 44.85 1.93 16.41
C PHE A 718 45.56 0.61 16.73
N GLU A 719 46.80 0.66 17.21
CA GLU A 719 47.55 -0.52 17.66
C GLU A 719 46.80 -1.28 18.75
N GLU A 720 46.20 -0.59 19.72
CA GLU A 720 45.36 -1.21 20.76
C GLU A 720 44.15 -1.93 20.14
N THR A 721 43.47 -1.30 19.17
CA THR A 721 42.35 -1.90 18.43
C THR A 721 42.78 -3.19 17.72
N ILE A 722 43.93 -3.16 17.03
CA ILE A 722 44.50 -4.32 16.33
C ILE A 722 44.91 -5.44 17.30
N ILE A 723 45.54 -5.10 18.42
CA ILE A 723 45.93 -6.08 19.45
C ILE A 723 44.68 -6.73 20.05
N ASN A 724 43.63 -5.97 20.35
CA ASN A 724 42.39 -6.50 20.91
C ASN A 724 41.70 -7.48 19.95
N GLN A 725 41.76 -7.23 18.64
CA GLN A 725 41.10 -8.07 17.65
C GLN A 725 41.94 -9.28 17.20
N TYR A 726 43.23 -9.09 16.93
CA TYR A 726 44.09 -10.10 16.30
C TYR A 726 45.25 -10.57 17.19
N GLY A 727 45.48 -9.93 18.34
CA GLY A 727 46.71 -10.06 19.12
C GLY A 727 47.90 -9.37 18.47
N SER A 728 49.09 -9.51 19.05
CA SER A 728 50.32 -8.83 18.59
C SER A 728 50.75 -9.17 17.16
N LYS A 729 50.29 -10.31 16.60
CA LYS A 729 50.51 -10.67 15.20
C LYS A 729 49.83 -9.71 14.21
N GLY A 730 48.72 -9.07 14.61
CA GLY A 730 47.98 -8.13 13.77
C GLY A 730 48.79 -6.88 13.40
N LEU A 731 49.70 -6.45 14.28
CA LEU A 731 50.56 -5.26 14.06
C LEU A 731 51.49 -5.41 12.85
N LYS A 732 51.80 -6.64 12.43
CA LYS A 732 52.57 -6.88 11.19
C LYS A 732 51.72 -6.75 9.93
N ALA A 733 50.41 -7.00 10.03
CA ALA A 733 49.47 -6.92 8.91
C ALA A 733 48.91 -5.50 8.73
N TYR A 734 48.82 -4.76 9.84
CA TYR A 734 48.25 -3.42 9.92
C TYR A 734 49.25 -2.46 10.57
N ASN A 735 49.98 -1.71 9.75
CA ASN A 735 51.05 -0.82 10.19
C ASN A 735 50.93 0.57 9.52
N PRO A 736 50.10 1.48 10.06
CA PRO A 736 49.93 2.82 9.51
C PRO A 736 51.13 3.73 9.81
N GLU A 737 51.50 4.61 8.89
CA GLU A 737 52.63 5.54 9.06
C GLU A 737 52.21 6.92 9.60
N SER A 738 50.89 7.18 9.67
CA SER A 738 50.34 8.44 10.16
C SER A 738 48.98 8.27 10.84
N GLU A 739 48.54 9.29 11.58
CA GLU A 739 47.21 9.28 12.22
C GLU A 739 46.04 9.22 11.22
N LYS A 740 46.23 9.78 10.02
CA LYS A 740 45.23 9.70 8.94
C LYS A 740 45.14 8.30 8.38
N GLU A 741 46.28 7.66 8.16
CA GLU A 741 46.31 6.27 7.70
C GLU A 741 45.77 5.32 8.78
N ALA A 742 46.12 5.54 10.04
CA ALA A 742 45.56 4.78 11.16
C ALA A 742 44.04 4.88 11.19
N TYR A 743 43.49 6.09 11.00
CA TYR A 743 42.04 6.31 10.95
C TYR A 743 41.37 5.62 9.76
N LYS A 744 41.92 5.75 8.54
CA LYS A 744 41.37 5.06 7.36
C LYS A 744 41.46 3.55 7.51
N MET A 745 42.61 3.05 7.97
CA MET A 745 42.87 1.63 8.17
C MET A 745 41.95 1.04 9.25
N ASN A 746 41.62 1.80 10.30
CA ASN A 746 40.65 1.41 11.33
C ASN A 746 39.31 1.02 10.72
N TRP A 747 38.81 1.82 9.77
CA TRP A 747 37.57 1.52 9.07
C TRP A 747 37.70 0.32 8.12
N ARG A 748 38.88 0.11 7.54
CA ARG A 748 39.13 -1.01 6.63
C ARG A 748 39.18 -2.39 7.30
N ILE A 749 39.52 -2.46 8.60
CA ILE A 749 39.64 -3.74 9.33
C ILE A 749 38.36 -4.59 9.19
N MET A 750 37.19 -3.97 9.29
CA MET A 750 35.92 -4.71 9.19
C MET A 750 35.61 -5.14 7.75
N SER A 751 36.01 -4.35 6.74
CA SER A 751 35.90 -4.74 5.33
C SER A 751 36.77 -5.96 5.03
N ASP A 752 38.02 -5.97 5.53
CA ASP A 752 38.94 -7.11 5.37
C ASP A 752 38.39 -8.38 6.03
N LEU A 753 37.78 -8.24 7.22
CA LEU A 753 37.15 -9.35 7.93
C LEU A 753 35.93 -9.89 7.17
N ALA A 754 35.06 -9.00 6.69
CA ALA A 754 33.89 -9.35 5.89
C ALA A 754 34.28 -10.10 4.62
N PHE A 755 35.34 -9.65 3.94
CA PHE A 755 35.83 -10.32 2.74
C PHE A 755 36.25 -11.78 3.01
N GLN A 756 36.96 -12.03 4.12
CA GLN A 756 37.31 -13.40 4.50
C GLN A 756 36.09 -14.24 4.89
N LYS A 757 35.03 -13.63 5.46
CA LYS A 757 33.76 -14.33 5.67
C LYS A 757 33.12 -14.73 4.34
N TYR A 758 33.17 -13.90 3.30
CA TYR A 758 32.63 -14.26 1.97
C TYR A 758 33.37 -15.46 1.38
N ILE A 759 34.71 -15.45 1.39
CA ILE A 759 35.52 -16.58 0.92
C ILE A 759 35.18 -17.88 1.67
N ILE A 760 35.25 -17.84 3.00
CA ILE A 760 35.04 -19.04 3.83
C ILE A 760 33.61 -19.54 3.70
N SER A 761 32.62 -18.64 3.68
CA SER A 761 31.21 -19.02 3.54
C SER A 761 30.89 -19.63 2.18
N ALA A 762 31.38 -19.06 1.08
CA ALA A 762 31.22 -19.61 -0.27
C ALA A 762 31.85 -20.99 -0.41
N LYS A 763 33.10 -21.13 0.05
CA LYS A 763 33.80 -22.43 0.07
C LYS A 763 33.02 -23.43 0.92
N TYR A 764 32.59 -23.04 2.11
CA TYR A 764 31.81 -23.94 2.98
C TYR A 764 30.49 -24.36 2.34
N ALA A 765 29.76 -23.44 1.73
CA ALA A 765 28.51 -23.72 1.02
C ALA A 765 28.74 -24.72 -0.11
N LYS A 766 29.75 -24.49 -0.97
CA LYS A 766 30.07 -25.38 -2.09
C LYS A 766 30.39 -26.81 -1.66
N GLU A 767 31.03 -26.99 -0.52
CA GLU A 767 31.45 -28.32 -0.05
C GLU A 767 30.36 -29.08 0.70
N ASN A 768 29.30 -28.40 1.14
CA ASN A 768 28.21 -28.99 1.91
C ASN A 768 26.90 -29.12 1.13
N ASN A 769 26.86 -28.69 -0.14
CA ASN A 769 25.66 -28.74 -0.98
C ASN A 769 26.00 -29.31 -2.36
N GLU A 770 25.04 -30.01 -2.94
CA GLU A 770 25.11 -30.65 -4.24
C GLU A 770 24.62 -29.69 -5.35
N ASN A 771 25.15 -29.86 -6.55
CA ASN A 771 24.74 -29.14 -7.78
C ASN A 771 24.74 -27.60 -7.74
N MET A 772 25.30 -26.96 -6.71
CA MET A 772 25.46 -25.51 -6.68
C MET A 772 26.83 -25.04 -7.16
N ASN A 773 26.94 -23.82 -7.69
CA ASN A 773 28.22 -23.14 -7.92
C ASN A 773 28.44 -21.99 -6.93
N ALA A 774 29.69 -21.72 -6.55
CA ALA A 774 30.04 -20.64 -5.61
C ALA A 774 31.15 -19.72 -6.12
N TYR A 775 30.81 -18.46 -6.37
CA TYR A 775 31.74 -17.44 -6.88
C TYR A 775 31.90 -16.29 -5.90
N VAL A 776 33.15 -15.89 -5.65
CA VAL A 776 33.47 -14.79 -4.73
C VAL A 776 34.07 -13.61 -5.51
N TYR A 777 33.69 -12.38 -5.20
CA TYR A 777 34.34 -11.19 -5.76
C TYR A 777 34.86 -10.22 -4.69
N TYR A 778 35.85 -9.42 -5.09
CA TYR A 778 36.42 -8.33 -4.32
C TYR A 778 36.48 -7.07 -5.19
N PHE A 779 35.58 -6.12 -4.92
CA PHE A 779 35.57 -4.85 -5.63
C PHE A 779 36.52 -3.87 -4.95
N ASN A 780 37.69 -3.66 -5.56
CA ASN A 780 38.78 -2.81 -5.06
C ASN A 780 39.22 -1.83 -6.15
N HIS A 781 38.22 -1.22 -6.82
CA HIS A 781 38.41 -0.20 -7.84
C HIS A 781 37.79 1.12 -7.35
N PHE A 782 38.55 2.21 -7.41
CA PHE A 782 38.15 3.46 -6.76
C PHE A 782 37.42 4.36 -7.76
N PRO A 783 36.14 4.70 -7.52
CA PRO A 783 35.44 5.67 -8.36
C PRO A 783 36.16 7.03 -8.37
N PRO A 784 36.22 7.73 -9.51
CA PRO A 784 36.96 8.99 -9.61
C PRO A 784 36.32 10.12 -8.79
N GLY A 785 37.15 11.00 -8.23
CA GLY A 785 36.71 12.22 -7.54
C GLY A 785 36.09 12.00 -6.15
N ARG A 786 35.47 13.05 -5.59
CA ARG A 786 34.77 13.04 -4.28
C ARG A 786 35.57 12.36 -3.15
N ASN A 787 36.81 12.80 -2.93
CA ASN A 787 37.73 12.24 -1.92
C ASN A 787 37.98 10.72 -2.08
N SER A 788 38.12 10.24 -3.33
CA SER A 788 38.43 8.84 -3.66
C SER A 788 39.63 8.28 -2.88
N ASP A 789 40.63 9.11 -2.57
CA ASP A 789 41.79 8.69 -1.77
C ASP A 789 41.41 8.25 -0.35
N PHE A 790 40.36 8.86 0.24
CA PHE A 790 39.84 8.45 1.54
C PHE A 790 38.79 7.34 1.41
N TYR A 791 37.75 7.57 0.61
CA TYR A 791 36.60 6.66 0.51
C TYR A 791 36.91 5.36 -0.24
N GLY A 792 37.93 5.33 -1.09
CA GLY A 792 38.33 4.13 -1.83
C GLY A 792 37.19 3.51 -2.63
N ALA A 793 37.13 2.18 -2.65
CA ALA A 793 35.95 1.46 -3.11
C ALA A 793 34.94 1.39 -1.96
N PHE A 794 34.14 2.44 -1.83
CA PHE A 794 33.22 2.65 -0.72
C PHE A 794 32.00 1.73 -0.79
N HIS A 795 31.22 1.63 0.29
CA HIS A 795 30.00 0.80 0.33
C HIS A 795 28.99 1.22 -0.74
N SER A 796 28.50 0.25 -1.52
CA SER A 796 27.58 0.45 -2.66
C SER A 796 28.21 1.03 -3.93
N SER A 797 29.52 1.30 -3.96
CA SER A 797 30.19 1.82 -5.16
C SER A 797 30.19 0.86 -6.36
N GLU A 798 30.07 -0.44 -6.10
CA GLU A 798 29.98 -1.50 -7.11
C GLU A 798 28.64 -1.52 -7.85
N LEU A 799 27.59 -0.89 -7.32
CA LEU A 799 26.27 -0.83 -7.96
C LEU A 799 26.32 -0.12 -9.30
N TRP A 800 27.07 0.99 -9.37
CA TRP A 800 27.34 1.70 -10.61
C TRP A 800 27.80 0.75 -11.74
N TYR A 801 28.72 -0.16 -11.42
CA TYR A 801 29.33 -1.07 -12.38
C TYR A 801 28.46 -2.30 -12.64
N SER A 802 27.89 -2.92 -11.61
CA SER A 802 27.07 -4.13 -11.73
C SER A 802 25.75 -3.90 -12.45
N PHE A 803 25.13 -2.73 -12.29
CA PHE A 803 23.93 -2.32 -13.05
C PHE A 803 24.23 -1.65 -14.38
N TYR A 804 25.50 -1.47 -14.71
CA TYR A 804 25.93 -0.72 -15.88
C TYR A 804 25.27 0.66 -15.97
N SER A 805 25.14 1.36 -14.83
CA SER A 805 24.36 2.60 -14.66
C SER A 805 25.22 3.88 -14.77
N LEU A 806 26.52 3.76 -15.11
CA LEU A 806 27.38 4.91 -15.40
C LEU A 806 26.85 5.70 -16.61
N ARG A 807 26.64 7.00 -16.44
CA ARG A 807 26.18 7.95 -17.47
C ARG A 807 27.02 9.22 -17.40
N ASN A 808 27.21 9.87 -18.55
CA ASN A 808 27.88 11.18 -18.62
C ASN A 808 26.84 12.30 -18.48
N VAL A 809 26.22 12.39 -17.29
CA VAL A 809 25.19 13.38 -16.95
C VAL A 809 25.60 14.21 -15.74
N GLU A 810 25.04 15.41 -15.62
CA GLU A 810 25.27 16.28 -14.47
C GLU A 810 24.90 15.56 -13.16
N GLY A 811 25.72 15.75 -12.13
CA GLY A 811 25.52 15.13 -10.82
C GLY A 811 26.13 13.74 -10.66
N GLN A 812 26.39 12.97 -11.72
CA GLN A 812 27.25 11.79 -11.62
C GLN A 812 28.74 12.17 -11.49
N ARG A 813 29.57 11.19 -11.15
CA ARG A 813 31.03 11.34 -11.17
C ARG A 813 31.52 11.56 -12.61
N ASN A 814 32.69 12.17 -12.74
CA ASN A 814 33.39 12.24 -14.02
C ASN A 814 34.02 10.88 -14.34
N TRP A 815 33.20 9.95 -14.81
CA TRP A 815 33.61 8.60 -15.17
C TRP A 815 34.68 8.61 -16.25
N THR A 816 35.70 7.77 -16.08
CA THR A 816 36.78 7.59 -17.05
C THR A 816 36.43 6.48 -18.04
N GLU A 817 37.18 6.41 -19.15
CA GLU A 817 37.06 5.30 -20.10
C GLU A 817 37.28 3.93 -19.43
N LYS A 818 38.20 3.87 -18.46
CA LYS A 818 38.44 2.65 -17.69
C LYS A 818 37.22 2.24 -16.87
N ASP A 819 36.49 3.21 -16.32
CA ASP A 819 35.29 2.93 -15.53
C ASP A 819 34.16 2.38 -16.43
N HIS A 820 33.98 2.95 -17.61
CA HIS A 820 33.01 2.45 -18.58
C HIS A 820 33.33 1.04 -19.08
N ASN A 821 34.60 0.75 -19.37
CA ASN A 821 35.04 -0.59 -19.79
C ASN A 821 34.85 -1.60 -18.64
N LEU A 822 35.23 -1.22 -17.42
CA LEU A 822 35.06 -2.09 -16.26
C LEU A 822 33.56 -2.32 -15.95
N ALA A 823 32.70 -1.31 -16.12
CA ALA A 823 31.25 -1.48 -15.93
C ALA A 823 30.66 -2.48 -16.95
N ASP A 824 31.12 -2.44 -18.20
CA ASP A 824 30.71 -3.41 -19.22
C ASP A 824 31.16 -4.84 -18.87
N GLU A 825 32.41 -5.01 -18.40
CA GLU A 825 32.93 -6.31 -17.94
C GLU A 825 32.16 -6.83 -16.71
N ILE A 826 32.03 -6.02 -15.65
CA ILE A 826 31.39 -6.40 -14.39
C ILE A 826 29.93 -6.79 -14.63
N SER A 827 29.16 -5.94 -15.32
CA SER A 827 27.77 -6.25 -15.64
C SER A 827 27.63 -7.50 -16.50
N SER A 828 28.60 -7.80 -17.38
CA SER A 828 28.60 -9.04 -18.16
C SER A 828 28.83 -10.28 -17.30
N TYR A 829 29.72 -10.24 -16.29
CA TYR A 829 29.86 -11.35 -15.33
C TYR A 829 28.56 -11.59 -14.55
N PHE A 830 27.92 -10.52 -14.08
CA PHE A 830 26.64 -10.61 -13.35
C PHE A 830 25.56 -11.21 -14.26
N VAL A 831 25.40 -10.71 -15.48
CA VAL A 831 24.42 -11.23 -16.45
C VAL A 831 24.68 -12.69 -16.80
N ASN A 832 25.93 -13.11 -17.03
CA ASN A 832 26.24 -14.51 -17.32
C ASN A 832 25.87 -15.43 -16.15
N PHE A 833 26.15 -14.99 -14.92
CA PHE A 833 25.75 -15.73 -13.72
C PHE A 833 24.22 -15.80 -13.60
N ILE A 834 23.51 -14.69 -13.81
CA ILE A 834 22.04 -14.65 -13.82
C ILE A 834 21.50 -15.62 -14.88
N LYS A 835 22.16 -15.74 -16.04
CA LYS A 835 21.72 -16.64 -17.12
C LYS A 835 22.03 -18.11 -16.88
N THR A 836 23.14 -18.43 -16.22
CA THR A 836 23.71 -19.80 -16.29
C THR A 836 24.21 -20.37 -14.97
N GLY A 837 24.22 -19.59 -13.89
CA GLY A 837 24.91 -19.96 -12.65
C GLY A 837 26.44 -19.80 -12.71
N ASN A 838 26.99 -19.42 -13.87
CA ASN A 838 28.41 -19.27 -14.12
C ASN A 838 28.72 -17.88 -14.70
N PRO A 839 29.61 -17.07 -14.09
CA PRO A 839 29.87 -15.70 -14.56
C PRO A 839 30.74 -15.64 -15.82
N ASN A 840 31.37 -16.73 -16.24
CA ASN A 840 32.38 -16.73 -17.31
C ASN A 840 31.79 -16.50 -18.72
N GLY A 841 32.56 -15.86 -19.60
CA GLY A 841 32.23 -15.59 -21.00
C GLY A 841 33.47 -15.55 -21.90
N ALA A 842 33.29 -15.60 -23.23
CA ALA A 842 34.39 -15.78 -24.19
C ALA A 842 35.45 -14.67 -24.17
N ASP A 843 35.04 -13.42 -23.92
CA ASP A 843 35.91 -12.24 -23.92
C ASP A 843 36.21 -11.73 -22.49
N LEU A 844 35.92 -12.54 -21.47
CA LEU A 844 36.11 -12.20 -20.06
C LEU A 844 37.29 -12.99 -19.47
N ALA A 845 37.98 -12.40 -18.50
CA ALA A 845 38.95 -13.13 -17.71
C ALA A 845 38.26 -14.27 -16.95
N ASN A 846 38.88 -15.45 -16.94
CA ASN A 846 38.26 -16.61 -16.31
C ASN A 846 38.18 -16.47 -14.79
N TRP A 847 36.97 -16.45 -14.24
CA TRP A 847 36.63 -16.47 -12.82
C TRP A 847 36.46 -17.92 -12.35
N ASN A 848 37.42 -18.41 -11.56
CA ASN A 848 37.33 -19.75 -11.00
C ASN A 848 36.39 -19.79 -9.80
N GLU A 849 35.70 -20.92 -9.65
CA GLU A 849 34.87 -21.21 -8.47
C GLU A 849 35.71 -21.18 -7.18
N CYS A 850 35.09 -20.81 -6.06
CA CYS A 850 35.65 -20.94 -4.73
C CYS A 850 35.30 -22.31 -4.12
N SER A 851 36.27 -23.23 -4.06
CA SER A 851 36.07 -24.61 -3.57
C SER A 851 37.36 -25.23 -3.02
N ASN A 852 37.28 -26.41 -2.42
CA ASN A 852 38.46 -27.20 -2.06
C ASN A 852 39.27 -27.64 -3.29
N LYS A 853 38.61 -27.84 -4.44
CA LYS A 853 39.24 -28.33 -5.67
C LYS A 853 40.02 -27.24 -6.41
N THR A 854 39.46 -26.05 -6.49
CA THR A 854 40.01 -24.90 -7.24
C THR A 854 40.79 -23.95 -6.32
N GLY A 855 40.51 -23.97 -5.01
CA GLY A 855 41.07 -23.05 -4.02
C GLY A 855 40.11 -21.89 -3.70
N GLU A 856 40.56 -21.01 -2.81
CA GLU A 856 39.86 -19.80 -2.34
C GLU A 856 39.94 -18.68 -3.41
N ASN A 857 39.43 -18.98 -4.60
CA ASN A 857 39.45 -18.05 -5.72
C ASN A 857 38.41 -16.95 -5.53
N PHE A 858 38.75 -15.77 -6.02
CA PHE A 858 37.81 -14.68 -6.19
C PHE A 858 38.15 -13.83 -7.42
N MET A 859 37.14 -13.16 -7.98
CA MET A 859 37.35 -12.12 -8.98
C MET A 859 37.74 -10.83 -8.28
N HIS A 860 38.92 -10.31 -8.60
CA HIS A 860 39.46 -9.06 -8.08
C HIS A 860 39.32 -7.99 -9.15
N TRP A 861 38.52 -6.96 -8.85
CA TRP A 861 38.45 -5.77 -9.67
C TRP A 861 39.32 -4.69 -9.05
N HIS A 862 40.41 -4.31 -9.73
CA HIS A 862 41.30 -3.24 -9.27
C HIS A 862 41.97 -2.53 -10.45
N ASP A 863 42.18 -1.22 -10.32
CA ASP A 863 42.83 -0.37 -11.32
C ASP A 863 42.26 -0.53 -12.76
N GLY A 864 40.95 -0.76 -12.87
CA GLY A 864 40.27 -0.97 -14.15
C GLY A 864 40.52 -2.33 -14.79
N LYS A 865 40.88 -3.36 -14.01
CA LYS A 865 41.14 -4.73 -14.49
C LYS A 865 40.31 -5.75 -13.75
N SER A 866 39.93 -6.81 -14.46
CA SER A 866 39.33 -8.03 -13.93
C SER A 866 40.38 -9.16 -13.86
N GLU A 867 40.65 -9.70 -12.68
CA GLU A 867 41.57 -10.84 -12.53
C GLU A 867 41.06 -11.88 -11.52
N ASN A 868 41.26 -13.16 -11.82
CA ASN A 868 41.06 -14.22 -10.83
C ASN A 868 42.28 -14.31 -9.90
N ALA A 869 42.05 -14.11 -8.61
CA ALA A 869 43.09 -14.07 -7.59
C ALA A 869 42.86 -15.11 -6.48
N LEU A 870 43.93 -15.42 -5.74
CA LEU A 870 43.92 -16.25 -4.54
C LEU A 870 44.25 -15.46 -3.27
N ASN A 871 44.79 -14.24 -3.42
CA ASN A 871 45.16 -13.35 -2.32
C ASN A 871 44.90 -11.92 -2.78
N THR A 872 44.55 -11.05 -1.85
CA THR A 872 44.47 -9.61 -2.11
C THR A 872 45.88 -9.02 -2.22
N ASN A 873 45.97 -7.71 -2.48
CA ASN A 873 47.22 -6.96 -2.38
C ASN A 873 47.82 -6.95 -0.95
N TYR A 874 47.13 -7.53 0.04
CA TYR A 874 47.51 -7.53 1.45
C TYR A 874 47.47 -8.95 2.07
N PRO A 875 48.34 -9.88 1.63
CA PRO A 875 48.27 -11.30 2.03
C PRO A 875 48.42 -11.54 3.54
N LEU A 876 49.12 -10.65 4.27
CA LEU A 876 49.18 -10.75 5.73
C LEU A 876 47.85 -10.40 6.41
N ARG A 877 47.07 -9.46 5.83
CA ARG A 877 45.73 -9.13 6.32
C ARG A 877 44.77 -10.27 6.04
N ASP A 878 44.83 -10.84 4.84
CA ASP A 878 44.02 -12.01 4.47
C ASP A 878 44.24 -13.14 5.48
N LYS A 879 45.51 -13.46 5.79
CA LYS A 879 45.85 -14.51 6.74
C LYS A 879 45.29 -14.27 8.15
N VAL A 880 45.49 -13.10 8.75
CA VAL A 880 45.05 -12.85 10.14
C VAL A 880 43.53 -12.79 10.25
N ASN A 881 42.84 -12.29 9.21
CA ASN A 881 41.39 -12.26 9.15
C ASN A 881 40.82 -13.67 8.96
N LYS A 882 41.39 -14.47 8.05
CA LYS A 882 41.01 -15.87 7.84
C LYS A 882 41.09 -16.67 9.13
N GLU A 883 42.22 -16.60 9.83
CA GLU A 883 42.41 -17.27 11.14
C GLU A 883 41.37 -16.82 12.19
N LEU A 884 40.96 -15.55 12.14
CA LEU A 884 39.93 -15.02 13.04
C LEU A 884 38.53 -15.55 12.67
N VAL A 885 38.17 -15.57 11.38
CA VAL A 885 36.89 -16.08 10.89
C VAL A 885 36.75 -17.58 11.19
N GLU A 886 37.77 -18.38 10.88
CA GLU A 886 37.80 -19.82 11.20
C GLU A 886 37.58 -20.07 12.70
N LYS A 887 38.21 -19.26 13.56
CA LYS A 887 38.03 -19.31 15.02
C LYS A 887 36.61 -18.92 15.44
N ILE A 888 36.04 -17.86 14.87
CA ILE A 888 34.68 -17.38 15.19
C ILE A 888 33.65 -18.47 14.85
N TYR A 889 33.72 -19.04 13.65
CA TYR A 889 32.74 -20.03 13.17
C TYR A 889 33.09 -21.48 13.50
N LYS A 890 34.22 -21.72 14.20
CA LYS A 890 34.72 -23.06 14.59
C LYS A 890 34.88 -24.00 13.39
N ILE A 891 35.33 -23.45 12.27
CA ILE A 891 35.64 -24.22 11.06
C ILE A 891 37.05 -24.77 11.24
N ASN A 892 37.19 -26.08 11.48
CA ASN A 892 38.48 -26.73 11.57
C ASN A 892 39.04 -26.97 10.17
N ASN A 893 40.30 -26.60 9.96
CA ASN A 893 41.07 -26.96 8.76
C ASN A 893 41.28 -28.47 8.62
#